data_AF-A0A960XDL2-F1
#
_entry.id   AF-A0A960XDL2-F1
#
_cell.length_a   1.000
_cell.length_b   1.000
_cell.length_c   1.000
_cell.angle_alpha   90.00
_cell.angle_beta   90.00
_cell.angle_gamma   90.00
#
_symmetry.space_group_name_H-M   'P 1'
#
loop_
_entity.id
_entity.type
_entity.pdbx_description
1 polymer ?
#
loop_
_entity_poly.entity_id
_entity_poly.type
_entity_poly.pdbx_seq_one_letter_code
_entity_poly.pdbx_strand_id
1 'polypeptide(L)'
;MTGKLGDYKISLYKFEDVDLNRFKTKEFSELNAYDKHDAVCNDLIDHILKSPQDAFLLGAVVHYISSICKEQIIERFNFQSFELWLNQFSGRTPDENASIRARIMGKNIPRECYQSFFPIGMGKVFEGTHFVAAHASPDLDTTVASFWGWVDAFAARVGTGLHIWNVPGGSPAAQVEIDLLFRQHFGNDVFSALAKTGLSLTLSSYDLMTQKGVMKKELEEPALSIDHERNQNAIVLIDNQGYYIGDWRNMDVEGVRQVIMLLSTCLNWYESNLHIRLIALFAKPDLNKSEVPSFMKEVLLRKIKECDPAKEFTVRQQEYLQDYLQKVLGVEKGIEATFQEIAQALEKNKIADFASLVGTIRSSLESDLFGNDGTILENRPLIFEHLTKIVTKIEETMRQVSTYVEKLAVAFQIKTDVFGFKPSYLSHRADIEEIKLKMSNYPYLTVNYYDDEGRHVPVGIIRASALNKTTLGTVTLRDFSNREETNIPDYLDVISVIDHHKTTLRTLAPPMCLICDAQSSNALVAELTFGINDRFSTGGMSLEQINAQIKPDTTSSQDLRIQRRLLQRKMVALSLRDHYISKTREMLEYTHFLYAILDDTDLLTKVSDRDIHVVAQLLNRLKSLSLSEEVEVIHFDDIPHGPAFTQQCAARLLQNEELYSLYSKVYVAREKHVDAEIAALAKGQSSILFEDTKIQNSCARVGQMKIFAKNYGTLSKHIQSLRSIWLTNAQAVYKEHKDIALHIQMVSTISSAEELYKGSSRDYNHLDEMWIWVPDTELGLAYLKSFLNAFRSSPSASHMKEVEFFGSNHKELAQSFKESFIQIPTKTTSKDMPIAVIRYTAGKINSRKAMITPYLPTNK
;
A
#
# COMPACT_ATOMS: atom_id res chain seq x y z
N MET A 1 -29.13 -22.77 25.40
CA MET A 1 -29.24 -22.68 23.92
C MET A 1 -27.94 -23.20 23.34
N THR A 2 -27.92 -24.40 22.75
CA THR A 2 -26.68 -25.07 22.30
C THR A 2 -26.57 -25.02 20.78
N GLY A 3 -26.32 -23.82 20.22
CA GLY A 3 -26.01 -23.68 18.80
C GLY A 3 -24.58 -24.17 18.50
N LYS A 4 -24.37 -24.89 17.40
CA LYS A 4 -23.03 -25.33 16.96
C LYS A 4 -22.23 -24.15 16.43
N LEU A 5 -20.90 -24.20 16.54
CA LEU A 5 -20.01 -23.15 16.04
C LEU A 5 -20.25 -22.80 14.56
N GLY A 6 -20.46 -23.80 13.73
CA GLY A 6 -20.77 -23.61 12.31
C GLY A 6 -21.98 -22.71 12.10
N ASP A 7 -23.01 -22.80 12.94
CA ASP A 7 -24.26 -22.05 12.78
C ASP A 7 -24.17 -20.61 13.29
N TYR A 8 -23.09 -20.27 14.01
CA TYR A 8 -22.85 -18.92 14.49
C TYR A 8 -22.60 -17.97 13.31
N LYS A 9 -23.42 -16.92 13.21
CA LYS A 9 -23.25 -15.86 12.21
C LYS A 9 -22.46 -14.72 12.82
N ILE A 10 -21.29 -14.44 12.27
CA ILE A 10 -20.50 -13.26 12.62
C ILE A 10 -21.22 -12.04 12.01
N SER A 11 -21.86 -11.24 12.86
CA SER A 11 -22.49 -9.99 12.43
C SER A 11 -21.45 -8.87 12.45
N LEU A 12 -21.03 -8.43 11.26
CA LEU A 12 -20.13 -7.30 11.13
C LEU A 12 -20.92 -5.99 11.18
N TYR A 13 -20.29 -4.99 11.79
CA TYR A 13 -20.86 -3.65 11.86
C TYR A 13 -20.97 -3.05 10.45
N LYS A 14 -22.04 -2.28 10.22
CA LYS A 14 -22.25 -1.50 9.00
C LYS A 14 -22.60 -0.08 9.42
N PHE A 15 -22.14 0.91 8.66
CA PHE A 15 -22.58 2.29 8.85
C PHE A 15 -24.06 2.40 8.41
N GLU A 16 -24.93 2.87 9.31
CA GLU A 16 -26.38 2.90 9.08
C GLU A 16 -26.83 4.07 8.17
N ASP A 17 -26.09 5.19 8.18
CA ASP A 17 -26.49 6.45 7.54
C ASP A 17 -25.51 6.98 6.48
N VAL A 18 -24.97 6.11 5.61
CA VAL A 18 -24.04 6.57 4.55
C VAL A 18 -24.84 7.21 3.41
N ASP A 19 -25.00 8.54 3.44
CA ASP A 19 -25.59 9.30 2.34
C ASP A 19 -24.52 9.84 1.39
N LEU A 20 -24.29 9.10 0.29
CA LEU A 20 -23.33 9.52 -0.74
C LEU A 20 -23.86 10.63 -1.66
N ASN A 21 -25.16 10.96 -1.63
CA ASN A 21 -25.72 11.96 -2.53
C ASN A 21 -25.23 13.37 -2.23
N ARG A 22 -24.81 13.63 -0.99
CA ARG A 22 -24.20 14.92 -0.61
C ARG A 22 -22.91 15.23 -1.37
N PHE A 23 -22.19 14.20 -1.85
CA PHE A 23 -21.01 14.36 -2.70
C PHE A 23 -21.36 14.55 -4.18
N LYS A 24 -22.64 14.57 -4.54
CA LYS A 24 -23.14 14.89 -5.89
C LYS A 24 -23.70 16.30 -6.00
N THR A 25 -23.49 17.12 -4.96
CA THR A 25 -23.90 18.52 -4.92
C THR A 25 -23.02 19.38 -5.82
N LYS A 26 -23.56 20.52 -6.26
CA LYS A 26 -22.81 21.48 -7.07
C LYS A 26 -21.61 22.02 -6.28
N GLU A 27 -21.84 22.33 -5.02
CA GLU A 27 -20.82 22.82 -4.08
C GLU A 27 -19.64 21.84 -3.96
N PHE A 28 -19.92 20.53 -3.84
CA PHE A 28 -18.84 19.52 -3.82
C PHE A 28 -18.13 19.41 -5.17
N SER A 29 -18.86 19.51 -6.28
CA SER A 29 -18.26 19.39 -7.62
C SER A 29 -17.25 20.49 -7.93
N GLU A 30 -17.47 21.69 -7.36
CA GLU A 30 -16.60 22.87 -7.49
C GLU A 30 -15.34 22.81 -6.62
N LEU A 31 -15.27 21.88 -5.66
CA LEU A 31 -14.08 21.66 -4.84
C LEU A 31 -12.91 21.10 -5.69
N ASN A 32 -11.69 21.50 -5.35
CA ASN A 32 -10.49 20.90 -5.92
C ASN A 32 -10.30 19.46 -5.41
N ALA A 33 -9.36 18.71 -6.01
CA ALA A 33 -9.12 17.32 -5.66
C ALA A 33 -8.74 17.09 -4.18
N TYR A 34 -8.01 18.04 -3.57
CA TYR A 34 -7.61 17.95 -2.17
C TYR A 34 -8.82 18.11 -1.23
N ASP A 35 -9.63 19.14 -1.45
CA ASP A 35 -10.80 19.43 -0.62
C ASP A 35 -11.87 18.35 -0.74
N LYS A 36 -12.03 17.75 -1.94
CA LYS A 36 -12.88 16.56 -2.13
C LYS A 36 -12.40 15.39 -1.28
N HIS A 37 -11.10 15.12 -1.29
CA HIS A 37 -10.50 14.04 -0.50
C HIS A 37 -10.63 14.30 1.01
N ASP A 38 -10.41 15.53 1.45
CA ASP A 38 -10.58 15.93 2.85
C ASP A 38 -12.03 15.74 3.32
N ALA A 39 -13.00 16.19 2.53
CA ALA A 39 -14.43 16.04 2.84
C ALA A 39 -14.87 14.56 2.94
N VAL A 40 -14.43 13.70 2.01
CA VAL A 40 -14.73 12.26 2.03
C VAL A 40 -14.07 11.55 3.21
N CYS A 41 -12.84 11.92 3.57
CA CYS A 41 -12.15 11.36 4.73
C CYS A 41 -12.78 11.80 6.06
N ASN A 42 -13.12 13.08 6.21
CA ASN A 42 -13.79 13.59 7.40
C ASN A 42 -15.14 12.89 7.63
N ASP A 43 -15.89 12.62 6.56
CA ASP A 43 -17.12 11.84 6.67
C ASP A 43 -16.91 10.43 7.23
N LEU A 44 -15.89 9.74 6.69
CA LEU A 44 -15.54 8.41 7.16
C LEU A 44 -15.15 8.42 8.64
N ILE A 45 -14.41 9.45 9.07
CA ILE A 45 -14.09 9.66 10.49
C ILE A 45 -15.35 9.89 11.32
N ASP A 46 -16.30 10.70 10.86
CA ASP A 46 -17.54 10.94 11.59
C ASP A 46 -18.33 9.65 11.79
N HIS A 47 -18.41 8.80 10.77
CA HIS A 47 -19.01 7.47 10.88
C HIS A 47 -18.27 6.56 11.86
N ILE A 48 -16.93 6.57 11.86
CA ILE A 48 -16.11 5.81 12.81
C ILE A 48 -16.32 6.29 14.26
N LEU A 49 -16.37 7.60 14.48
CA LEU A 49 -16.50 8.20 15.81
C LEU A 49 -17.92 8.06 16.39
N LYS A 50 -18.96 8.05 15.55
CA LYS A 50 -20.36 7.78 15.96
C LYS A 50 -20.60 6.31 16.32
N SER A 51 -19.78 5.40 15.82
CA SER A 51 -19.90 3.97 16.10
C SER A 51 -19.53 3.62 17.56
N PRO A 52 -19.99 2.48 18.12
CA PRO A 52 -19.62 2.05 19.46
C PRO A 52 -18.11 1.99 19.66
N GLN A 53 -17.65 2.33 20.87
CA GLN A 53 -16.21 2.41 21.17
C GLN A 53 -15.51 1.06 20.96
N ASP A 54 -16.16 -0.06 21.28
CA ASP A 54 -15.63 -1.42 21.18
C ASP A 54 -15.96 -2.12 19.84
N ALA A 55 -16.39 -1.36 18.83
CA ALA A 55 -16.73 -1.89 17.52
C ALA A 55 -15.49 -2.37 16.74
N PHE A 56 -15.72 -3.28 15.79
CA PHE A 56 -14.76 -3.67 14.76
C PHE A 56 -15.27 -3.19 13.41
N LEU A 57 -14.65 -2.13 12.86
CA LEU A 57 -15.20 -1.37 11.74
C LEU A 57 -14.50 -1.61 10.39
N LEU A 58 -13.47 -2.47 10.32
CA LEU A 58 -12.72 -2.70 9.07
C LEU A 58 -13.63 -3.04 7.89
N GLY A 59 -14.62 -3.92 8.07
CA GLY A 59 -15.58 -4.26 7.00
C GLY A 59 -16.46 -3.07 6.57
N ALA A 60 -16.88 -2.23 7.51
CA ALA A 60 -17.65 -1.02 7.23
C ALA A 60 -16.81 0.02 6.47
N VAL A 61 -15.54 0.17 6.85
CA VAL A 61 -14.57 1.06 6.18
C VAL A 61 -14.28 0.59 4.75
N VAL A 62 -14.04 -0.71 4.55
CA VAL A 62 -13.85 -1.29 3.20
C VAL A 62 -15.09 -1.03 2.35
N HIS A 63 -16.29 -1.32 2.87
CA HIS A 63 -17.53 -1.07 2.15
C HIS A 63 -17.69 0.41 1.77
N TYR A 64 -17.43 1.34 2.68
CA TYR A 64 -17.47 2.78 2.41
C TYR A 64 -16.52 3.17 1.27
N ILE A 65 -15.26 2.74 1.34
CA ILE A 65 -14.25 2.99 0.29
C ILE A 65 -14.74 2.44 -1.05
N SER A 66 -15.24 1.20 -1.07
CA SER A 66 -15.77 0.58 -2.28
C SER A 66 -16.96 1.34 -2.86
N SER A 67 -17.84 1.89 -2.02
CA SER A 67 -18.97 2.71 -2.47
C SER A 67 -18.51 4.05 -3.06
N ILE A 68 -17.53 4.72 -2.45
CA ILE A 68 -16.91 5.95 -3.02
C ILE A 68 -16.34 5.69 -4.41
N CYS A 69 -15.63 4.58 -4.59
CA CYS A 69 -15.05 4.21 -5.88
C CYS A 69 -16.10 3.82 -6.93
N LYS A 70 -17.13 3.05 -6.53
CA LYS A 70 -18.22 2.65 -7.45
C LYS A 70 -19.03 3.84 -7.95
N GLU A 71 -19.27 4.81 -7.08
CA GLU A 71 -19.96 6.06 -7.42
C GLU A 71 -19.03 7.09 -8.08
N GLN A 72 -17.74 6.77 -8.27
CA GLN A 72 -16.74 7.62 -8.89
C GLN A 72 -16.64 9.02 -8.25
N ILE A 73 -16.88 9.11 -6.93
CA ILE A 73 -16.82 10.38 -6.18
C ILE A 73 -15.37 10.90 -6.15
N ILE A 74 -14.41 9.99 -6.05
CA ILE A 74 -12.98 10.24 -6.18
C ILE A 74 -12.39 9.13 -7.04
N GLU A 75 -11.64 9.47 -8.09
CA GLU A 75 -11.11 8.51 -9.08
C GLU A 75 -10.24 7.40 -8.43
N ARG A 76 -9.54 7.71 -7.33
CA ARG A 76 -8.55 6.83 -6.69
C ARG A 76 -8.55 6.90 -5.17
N PHE A 77 -9.63 6.44 -4.55
CA PHE A 77 -9.74 6.32 -3.10
C PHE A 77 -9.50 4.88 -2.65
N ASN A 78 -8.53 4.67 -1.76
CA ASN A 78 -8.27 3.36 -1.16
C ASN A 78 -7.86 3.53 0.31
N PHE A 79 -7.63 2.41 1.00
CA PHE A 79 -7.30 2.46 2.41
C PHE A 79 -5.96 3.16 2.69
N GLN A 80 -4.98 3.06 1.79
CA GLN A 80 -3.70 3.75 1.92
C GLN A 80 -3.85 5.27 1.76
N SER A 81 -4.71 5.74 0.85
CA SER A 81 -5.03 7.17 0.71
C SER A 81 -5.70 7.72 1.98
N PHE A 82 -6.61 6.96 2.57
CA PHE A 82 -7.22 7.30 3.86
C PHE A 82 -6.19 7.31 5.00
N GLU A 83 -5.32 6.30 5.10
CA GLU A 83 -4.27 6.26 6.12
C GLU A 83 -3.29 7.43 5.97
N LEU A 84 -2.89 7.75 4.73
CA LEU A 84 -2.03 8.89 4.46
C LEU A 84 -2.69 10.18 4.93
N TRP A 85 -3.96 10.38 4.56
CA TRP A 85 -4.75 11.51 5.02
C TRP A 85 -4.79 11.59 6.54
N LEU A 86 -5.09 10.46 7.20
CA LEU A 86 -5.12 10.37 8.65
C LEU A 86 -3.77 10.74 9.29
N ASN A 87 -2.66 10.35 8.66
CA ASN A 87 -1.31 10.58 9.19
C ASN A 87 -0.74 11.98 8.90
N GLN A 88 -1.04 12.58 7.75
CA GLN A 88 -0.38 13.80 7.26
C GLN A 88 -1.30 15.03 7.19
N PHE A 89 -2.61 14.85 7.07
CA PHE A 89 -3.54 15.93 6.70
C PHE A 89 -4.67 16.16 7.70
N SER A 90 -5.09 15.13 8.44
CA SER A 90 -6.25 15.18 9.34
C SER A 90 -6.13 16.18 10.51
N GLY A 91 -4.92 16.66 10.81
CA GLY A 91 -4.65 17.51 11.97
C GLY A 91 -4.83 16.82 13.34
N ARG A 92 -5.12 15.51 13.36
CA ARG A 92 -5.39 14.75 14.59
C ARG A 92 -4.12 14.50 15.40
N THR A 93 -4.28 14.55 16.72
CA THR A 93 -3.22 14.17 17.67
C THR A 93 -2.88 12.67 17.57
N PRO A 94 -1.70 12.24 18.06
CA PRO A 94 -1.35 10.83 18.10
C PRO A 94 -2.37 9.94 18.82
N ASP A 95 -2.98 10.44 19.89
CA ASP A 95 -3.97 9.69 20.70
C ASP A 95 -5.33 9.56 19.98
N GLU A 96 -5.80 10.64 19.34
CA GLU A 96 -7.00 10.57 18.49
C GLU A 96 -6.79 9.58 17.33
N ASN A 97 -5.63 9.64 16.68
CA ASN A 97 -5.27 8.73 15.60
C ASN A 97 -5.22 7.28 16.09
N ALA A 98 -4.61 7.02 17.26
CA ALA A 98 -4.62 5.70 17.89
C ALA A 98 -6.04 5.22 18.21
N SER A 99 -6.92 6.07 18.74
CA SER A 99 -8.32 5.72 19.01
C SER A 99 -9.10 5.40 17.74
N ILE A 100 -8.89 6.13 16.65
CA ILE A 100 -9.52 5.86 15.34
C ILE A 100 -9.05 4.48 14.84
N ARG A 101 -7.74 4.23 14.85
CA ARG A 101 -7.17 2.94 14.42
C ARG A 101 -7.71 1.77 15.25
N ALA A 102 -7.80 1.95 16.56
CA ALA A 102 -8.32 0.93 17.48
C ALA A 102 -9.78 0.55 17.20
N ARG A 103 -10.63 1.52 16.83
CA ARG A 103 -12.03 1.26 16.42
C ARG A 103 -12.13 0.57 15.06
N ILE A 104 -11.30 0.97 14.09
CA ILE A 104 -11.23 0.28 12.79
C ILE A 104 -10.86 -1.19 13.00
N MET A 105 -9.83 -1.44 13.81
CA MET A 105 -9.28 -2.78 14.03
C MET A 105 -9.92 -3.55 15.18
N GLY A 106 -10.86 -2.95 15.91
CA GLY A 106 -11.58 -3.60 17.01
C GLY A 106 -10.67 -4.05 18.17
N LYS A 107 -9.57 -3.34 18.41
CA LYS A 107 -8.55 -3.69 19.41
C LYS A 107 -7.89 -2.42 19.95
N ASN A 108 -8.24 -2.03 21.17
CA ASN A 108 -7.60 -0.93 21.90
C ASN A 108 -6.81 -1.46 23.08
N ILE A 109 -5.51 -1.64 22.91
CA ILE A 109 -4.60 -2.13 23.95
C ILE A 109 -3.36 -1.22 24.02
N PRO A 110 -2.61 -1.20 25.13
CA PRO A 110 -1.35 -0.48 25.20
C PRO A 110 -0.42 -0.89 24.06
N ARG A 111 0.20 0.08 23.39
CA ARG A 111 1.02 -0.16 22.20
C ARG A 111 2.16 -1.15 22.47
N GLU A 112 2.77 -1.12 23.65
CA GLU A 112 3.82 -2.09 24.03
C GLU A 112 3.35 -3.55 24.03
N CYS A 113 2.05 -3.83 24.12
CA CYS A 113 1.54 -5.19 24.11
C CYS A 113 1.65 -5.85 22.73
N TYR A 114 1.76 -5.04 21.67
CA TYR A 114 2.11 -5.53 20.33
C TYR A 114 3.60 -5.92 20.22
N GLN A 115 4.40 -5.79 21.29
CA GLN A 115 5.79 -6.23 21.28
C GLN A 115 5.95 -7.73 20.99
N SER A 116 4.93 -8.53 21.31
CA SER A 116 4.86 -9.95 20.94
C SER A 116 4.87 -10.19 19.43
N PHE A 117 4.49 -9.18 18.62
CA PHE A 117 4.48 -9.25 17.16
C PHE A 117 5.57 -8.41 16.50
N PHE A 118 5.96 -7.29 17.11
CA PHE A 118 6.89 -6.33 16.51
C PHE A 118 7.88 -5.82 17.55
N PRO A 119 9.15 -5.52 17.23
CA PRO A 119 10.14 -5.04 18.19
C PRO A 119 9.96 -3.54 18.50
N ILE A 120 8.79 -3.17 19.05
CA ILE A 120 8.33 -1.78 19.26
C ILE A 120 8.20 -1.37 20.73
N GLY A 121 8.79 -2.15 21.65
CA GLY A 121 8.82 -1.83 23.08
C GLY A 121 9.47 -0.47 23.39
N MET A 122 9.27 0.02 24.61
CA MET A 122 9.84 1.30 25.09
C MET A 122 9.46 2.52 24.23
N GLY A 123 8.26 2.53 23.65
CA GLY A 123 7.76 3.64 22.83
C GLY A 123 8.41 3.74 21.43
N LYS A 124 9.16 2.74 20.99
CA LYS A 124 9.84 2.75 19.69
C LYS A 124 8.85 2.76 18.52
N VAL A 125 8.99 3.73 17.63
CA VAL A 125 8.26 3.82 16.34
C VAL A 125 9.30 3.79 15.22
N PHE A 126 9.12 2.92 14.24
CA PHE A 126 10.02 2.86 13.08
C PHE A 126 9.73 4.01 12.12
N GLU A 127 10.78 4.58 11.53
CA GLU A 127 10.61 5.63 10.54
C GLU A 127 10.17 5.05 9.19
N GLY A 128 9.33 5.77 8.48
CA GLY A 128 8.88 5.42 7.14
C GLY A 128 7.75 4.40 7.11
N THR A 129 7.54 3.84 5.91
CA THR A 129 6.46 2.89 5.61
C THR A 129 6.80 1.48 6.11
N HIS A 130 5.80 0.78 6.62
CA HIS A 130 5.89 -0.59 7.12
C HIS A 130 5.11 -1.54 6.21
N PHE A 131 5.78 -2.55 5.67
CA PHE A 131 5.16 -3.60 4.88
C PHE A 131 4.89 -4.84 5.74
N VAL A 132 3.76 -5.49 5.53
CA VAL A 132 3.50 -6.86 5.98
C VAL A 132 3.25 -7.70 4.75
N ALA A 133 4.14 -8.65 4.46
CA ALA A 133 4.15 -9.37 3.20
C ALA A 133 3.72 -10.83 3.38
N ALA A 134 2.89 -11.30 2.44
CA ALA A 134 2.73 -12.72 2.12
C ALA A 134 3.85 -13.19 1.17
N HIS A 135 4.07 -14.50 1.04
CA HIS A 135 5.05 -15.05 0.08
C HIS A 135 4.61 -14.85 -1.39
N ALA A 136 5.50 -15.15 -2.33
CA ALA A 136 5.33 -14.82 -3.76
C ALA A 136 4.12 -15.49 -4.43
N SER A 137 3.71 -16.66 -3.94
CA SER A 137 2.61 -17.46 -4.48
C SER A 137 1.56 -17.69 -3.39
N PRO A 138 0.91 -16.63 -2.90
CA PRO A 138 0.21 -16.65 -1.63
C PRO A 138 -0.87 -17.72 -1.60
N ASP A 139 -0.80 -18.60 -0.61
CA ASP A 139 -1.85 -19.55 -0.23
C ASP A 139 -2.66 -19.00 0.95
N LEU A 140 -3.56 -19.82 1.50
CA LEU A 140 -4.40 -19.42 2.62
C LEU A 140 -3.57 -19.12 3.87
N ASP A 141 -2.52 -19.90 4.13
CA ASP A 141 -1.73 -19.80 5.36
C ASP A 141 -1.02 -18.44 5.44
N THR A 142 -0.22 -18.11 4.42
CA THR A 142 0.46 -16.82 4.37
C THR A 142 -0.50 -15.64 4.26
N THR A 143 -1.64 -15.81 3.56
CA THR A 143 -2.62 -14.74 3.37
C THR A 143 -3.26 -14.36 4.69
N VAL A 144 -3.66 -15.35 5.50
CA VAL A 144 -4.24 -15.10 6.83
C VAL A 144 -3.20 -14.55 7.80
N ALA A 145 -2.00 -15.14 7.84
CA ALA A 145 -0.96 -14.73 8.77
C ALA A 145 -0.48 -13.28 8.49
N SER A 146 -0.31 -12.93 7.21
CA SER A 146 0.05 -11.56 6.78
C SER A 146 -1.09 -10.57 6.97
N PHE A 147 -2.35 -10.97 6.75
CA PHE A 147 -3.50 -10.10 6.97
C PHE A 147 -3.62 -9.66 8.44
N TRP A 148 -3.61 -10.61 9.38
CA TRP A 148 -3.68 -10.26 10.81
C TRP A 148 -2.41 -9.58 11.30
N GLY A 149 -1.26 -9.91 10.72
CA GLY A 149 -0.03 -9.13 10.90
C GLY A 149 -0.18 -7.66 10.48
N TRP A 150 -0.84 -7.39 9.35
CA TRP A 150 -1.12 -6.03 8.89
C TRP A 150 -2.15 -5.31 9.76
N VAL A 151 -3.25 -5.98 10.12
CA VAL A 151 -4.27 -5.45 11.04
C VAL A 151 -3.63 -4.98 12.34
N ASP A 152 -2.79 -5.82 12.96
CA ASP A 152 -2.10 -5.48 14.20
C ASP A 152 -1.00 -4.43 13.99
N ALA A 153 -0.30 -4.43 12.85
CA ALA A 153 0.70 -3.40 12.54
C ALA A 153 0.07 -2.01 12.37
N PHE A 154 -1.07 -1.94 11.68
CA PHE A 154 -1.84 -0.71 11.51
C PHE A 154 -2.39 -0.21 12.85
N ALA A 155 -2.95 -1.10 13.68
CA ALA A 155 -3.46 -0.76 15.01
C ALA A 155 -2.35 -0.23 15.93
N ALA A 156 -1.19 -0.89 15.94
CA ALA A 156 -0.04 -0.52 16.75
C ALA A 156 0.70 0.73 16.23
N ARG A 157 0.46 1.14 14.97
CA ARG A 157 1.25 2.15 14.26
C ARG A 157 2.76 1.84 14.41
N VAL A 158 3.17 0.72 13.81
CA VAL A 158 4.56 0.24 13.82
C VAL A 158 5.50 1.27 13.20
N GLY A 159 5.10 1.84 12.06
CA GLY A 159 5.84 2.87 11.32
C GLY A 159 5.22 4.28 11.42
N THR A 160 6.02 5.31 11.12
CA THR A 160 5.52 6.69 10.99
C THR A 160 4.79 6.95 9.67
N GLY A 161 5.07 6.14 8.64
CA GLY A 161 4.47 6.20 7.31
C GLY A 161 3.22 5.34 7.17
N LEU A 162 3.07 4.67 6.03
CA LEU A 162 1.92 3.82 5.72
C LEU A 162 2.12 2.39 6.25
N HIS A 163 1.02 1.66 6.46
CA HIS A 163 1.03 0.24 6.77
C HIS A 163 0.44 -0.53 5.58
N ILE A 164 1.29 -1.23 4.86
CA ILE A 164 0.94 -1.85 3.58
C ILE A 164 0.87 -3.35 3.76
N TRP A 165 -0.30 -3.92 3.51
CA TRP A 165 -0.44 -5.35 3.28
C TRP A 165 -0.05 -5.66 1.84
N ASN A 166 1.02 -6.45 1.64
CA ASN A 166 1.43 -6.88 0.32
C ASN A 166 1.07 -8.35 0.11
N VAL A 167 0.25 -8.61 -0.90
CA VAL A 167 -0.18 -9.95 -1.33
C VAL A 167 0.25 -10.11 -2.80
N PRO A 168 1.47 -10.59 -3.06
CA PRO A 168 2.01 -10.72 -4.41
C PRO A 168 1.04 -11.46 -5.35
N GLY A 169 0.72 -10.88 -6.52
CA GLY A 169 -0.22 -11.50 -7.47
C GLY A 169 -1.71 -11.42 -7.08
N GLY A 170 -2.05 -10.94 -5.90
CA GLY A 170 -3.43 -10.78 -5.42
C GLY A 170 -3.97 -11.98 -4.64
N SER A 171 -5.28 -12.00 -4.39
CA SER A 171 -5.91 -13.08 -3.60
C SER A 171 -5.74 -14.46 -4.27
N PRO A 172 -5.50 -15.55 -3.52
CA PRO A 172 -5.48 -16.90 -4.09
C PRO A 172 -6.85 -17.28 -4.66
N ALA A 173 -7.04 -17.03 -5.96
CA ALA A 173 -8.34 -17.15 -6.61
C ALA A 173 -8.86 -18.59 -6.66
N ALA A 174 -7.97 -19.57 -6.53
CA ALA A 174 -8.27 -21.00 -6.54
C ALA A 174 -8.89 -21.53 -5.22
N GLN A 175 -8.89 -20.74 -4.15
CA GLN A 175 -9.28 -21.19 -2.82
C GLN A 175 -10.67 -20.65 -2.42
N VAL A 176 -11.64 -21.55 -2.29
CA VAL A 176 -13.01 -21.25 -1.84
C VAL A 176 -13.06 -20.62 -0.44
N GLU A 177 -12.05 -20.88 0.38
CA GLU A 177 -11.87 -20.29 1.70
C GLU A 177 -11.75 -18.77 1.65
N ILE A 178 -11.20 -18.20 0.57
CA ILE A 178 -11.08 -16.75 0.41
C ILE A 178 -12.47 -16.09 0.35
N ASP A 179 -13.42 -16.72 -0.33
CA ASP A 179 -14.79 -16.24 -0.35
C ASP A 179 -15.42 -16.28 1.04
N LEU A 180 -15.26 -17.41 1.74
CA LEU A 180 -15.83 -17.65 3.06
C LEU A 180 -15.23 -16.76 4.14
N LEU A 181 -13.91 -16.57 4.13
CA LEU A 181 -13.17 -15.91 5.21
C LEU A 181 -13.02 -14.41 4.97
N PHE A 182 -12.83 -13.98 3.73
CA PHE A 182 -12.59 -12.57 3.41
C PHE A 182 -13.80 -11.93 2.74
N ARG A 183 -14.26 -12.43 1.59
CA ARG A 183 -15.26 -11.69 0.78
C ARG A 183 -16.63 -11.62 1.44
N GLN A 184 -17.08 -12.67 2.12
CA GLN A 184 -18.35 -12.67 2.86
C GLN A 184 -18.35 -11.69 4.05
N HIS A 185 -17.18 -11.46 4.65
CA HIS A 185 -17.02 -10.61 5.83
C HIS A 185 -16.74 -9.15 5.44
N PHE A 186 -15.73 -8.92 4.61
CA PHE A 186 -15.26 -7.57 4.28
C PHE A 186 -15.76 -7.05 2.93
N GLY A 187 -16.44 -7.87 2.14
CA GLY A 187 -16.90 -7.56 0.79
C GLY A 187 -15.95 -8.03 -0.30
N ASN A 188 -16.44 -8.07 -1.56
CA ASN A 188 -15.68 -8.55 -2.71
C ASN A 188 -14.44 -7.71 -3.04
N ASP A 189 -14.46 -6.44 -2.65
CA ASP A 189 -13.42 -5.45 -2.93
C ASP A 189 -12.34 -5.39 -1.83
N VAL A 190 -12.33 -6.33 -0.87
CA VAL A 190 -11.39 -6.32 0.27
C VAL A 190 -9.92 -6.31 -0.16
N PHE A 191 -9.53 -7.14 -1.13
CA PHE A 191 -8.15 -7.17 -1.60
C PHE A 191 -7.78 -5.93 -2.42
N SER A 192 -8.69 -5.44 -3.27
CA SER A 192 -8.42 -4.22 -4.07
C SER A 192 -8.41 -2.95 -3.21
N ALA A 193 -9.16 -2.93 -2.11
CA ALA A 193 -9.20 -1.80 -1.19
C ALA A 193 -8.00 -1.77 -0.21
N LEU A 194 -7.47 -2.93 0.19
CA LEU A 194 -6.49 -3.06 1.27
C LEU A 194 -5.08 -3.47 0.82
N ALA A 195 -4.95 -4.36 -0.18
CA ALA A 195 -3.68 -4.98 -0.52
C ALA A 195 -2.95 -4.29 -1.70
N LYS A 196 -1.62 -4.23 -1.64
CA LYS A 196 -0.78 -4.07 -2.83
C LYS A 196 -0.44 -5.45 -3.40
N THR A 197 -0.38 -5.58 -4.72
CA THR A 197 -0.17 -6.87 -5.41
C THR A 197 1.18 -6.98 -6.09
N GLY A 198 2.13 -6.10 -5.74
CA GLY A 198 3.46 -6.07 -6.33
C GLY A 198 4.27 -7.32 -5.96
N LEU A 199 4.96 -7.90 -6.96
CA LEU A 199 5.91 -9.00 -6.76
C LEU A 199 7.20 -8.54 -6.07
N SER A 200 7.46 -7.24 -6.09
CA SER A 200 8.62 -6.62 -5.44
C SER A 200 8.13 -5.52 -4.51
N LEU A 201 8.71 -5.46 -3.31
CA LEU A 201 8.46 -4.36 -2.38
C LEU A 201 9.24 -3.12 -2.84
N THR A 202 8.54 -2.04 -3.16
CA THR A 202 9.16 -0.77 -3.53
C THR A 202 8.49 0.39 -2.81
N LEU A 203 9.30 1.41 -2.52
CA LEU A 203 8.80 2.69 -2.03
C LEU A 203 8.65 3.65 -3.21
N SER A 204 7.55 4.38 -3.21
CA SER A 204 7.27 5.50 -4.10
C SER A 204 7.39 6.82 -3.35
N SER A 205 7.34 7.93 -4.09
CA SER A 205 7.31 9.27 -3.48
C SER A 205 6.15 9.44 -2.51
N TYR A 206 5.01 8.81 -2.80
CA TYR A 206 3.83 8.81 -1.92
C TYR A 206 4.10 8.14 -0.56
N ASP A 207 4.97 7.13 -0.52
CA ASP A 207 5.30 6.38 0.71
C ASP A 207 6.35 7.09 1.57
N LEU A 208 7.06 8.08 1.00
CA LEU A 208 8.18 8.82 1.64
C LEU A 208 7.86 10.27 1.99
N MET A 209 6.84 10.85 1.37
CA MET A 209 6.57 12.27 1.51
C MET A 209 6.10 12.64 2.93
N THR A 210 6.26 13.90 3.28
CA THR A 210 5.70 14.46 4.52
C THR A 210 5.13 15.86 4.30
N GLN A 211 4.13 16.21 5.10
CA GLN A 211 3.64 17.58 5.26
C GLN A 211 4.41 18.38 6.33
N LYS A 212 5.28 17.72 7.10
CA LYS A 212 6.00 18.37 8.20
C LYS A 212 6.99 19.41 7.68
N GLY A 213 6.74 20.66 8.06
CA GLY A 213 7.56 21.80 7.67
C GLY A 213 7.39 22.20 6.20
N VAL A 214 6.22 21.94 5.61
CA VAL A 214 5.84 22.50 4.31
C VAL A 214 5.15 23.85 4.55
N MET A 215 5.58 24.89 3.83
CA MET A 215 4.88 26.17 3.77
C MET A 215 4.49 26.46 2.33
N LYS A 216 3.18 26.57 2.08
CA LYS A 216 2.64 26.99 0.79
C LYS A 216 2.61 28.53 0.75
N LYS A 217 3.07 29.13 -0.35
CA LYS A 217 3.18 30.58 -0.53
C LYS A 217 2.66 31.01 -1.89
N GLU A 218 1.91 32.09 -1.92
CA GLU A 218 1.42 32.69 -3.17
C GLU A 218 2.44 33.68 -3.73
N LEU A 219 2.42 33.91 -5.04
CA LEU A 219 3.38 34.78 -5.73
C LEU A 219 3.25 36.27 -5.38
N GLU A 220 2.10 36.70 -4.85
CA GLU A 220 1.89 38.11 -4.45
C GLU A 220 2.53 38.46 -3.09
N GLU A 221 2.98 37.46 -2.33
CA GLU A 221 3.63 37.70 -1.04
C GLU A 221 5.02 38.35 -1.21
N PRO A 222 5.48 39.19 -0.24
CA PRO A 222 6.83 39.75 -0.29
C PRO A 222 7.90 38.67 -0.14
N ALA A 223 8.87 38.61 -1.04
CA ALA A 223 9.94 37.59 -1.02
C ALA A 223 10.79 37.67 0.27
N LEU A 224 10.96 38.87 0.82
CA LEU A 224 11.72 39.14 2.04
C LEU A 224 11.02 38.66 3.32
N SER A 225 9.70 38.41 3.27
CA SER A 225 8.95 37.89 4.43
C SER A 225 9.23 36.40 4.70
N ILE A 226 9.90 35.72 3.76
CA ILE A 226 10.18 34.28 3.82
C ILE A 226 11.52 34.06 4.53
N ASP A 227 11.45 33.71 5.81
CA ASP A 227 12.62 33.33 6.62
C ASP A 227 12.95 31.84 6.43
N HIS A 228 14.04 31.57 5.71
CA HIS A 228 14.58 30.23 5.48
C HIS A 228 15.42 29.71 6.66
N GLU A 229 16.04 30.60 7.46
CA GLU A 229 17.04 30.24 8.47
C GLU A 229 16.42 29.82 9.80
N ARG A 230 15.31 30.44 10.23
CA ARG A 230 14.66 30.06 11.50
C ARG A 230 13.84 28.78 11.43
N ASN A 231 13.31 28.43 10.26
CA ASN A 231 12.21 27.48 10.18
C ASN A 231 12.53 26.12 9.55
N GLN A 232 13.67 25.95 8.84
CA GLN A 232 13.97 24.73 8.06
C GLN A 232 12.78 24.20 7.23
N ASN A 233 11.90 25.11 6.80
CA ASN A 233 10.68 24.78 6.11
C ASN A 233 10.95 24.72 4.60
N ALA A 234 10.27 23.81 3.93
CA ALA A 234 10.22 23.78 2.48
C ALA A 234 9.15 24.76 2.00
N ILE A 235 9.56 25.72 1.18
CA ILE A 235 8.64 26.70 0.59
C ILE A 235 8.19 26.18 -0.77
N VAL A 236 6.88 25.96 -0.89
CA VAL A 236 6.23 25.49 -2.10
C VAL A 236 5.37 26.63 -2.63
N LEU A 237 5.66 27.07 -3.85
CA LEU A 237 4.92 28.15 -4.51
C LEU A 237 3.67 27.58 -5.16
N ILE A 238 2.54 28.22 -4.88
CA ILE A 238 1.25 27.86 -5.43
C ILE A 238 0.57 29.05 -6.10
N ASP A 239 -0.33 28.77 -7.04
CA ASP A 239 -1.25 29.77 -7.57
C ASP A 239 -2.42 30.02 -6.60
N ASN A 240 -3.30 30.95 -6.97
CA ASN A 240 -4.50 31.30 -6.21
C ASN A 240 -5.54 30.16 -6.12
N GLN A 241 -5.36 29.09 -6.88
CA GLN A 241 -6.18 27.87 -6.84
C GLN A 241 -5.48 26.72 -6.10
N GLY A 242 -4.25 26.92 -5.61
CA GLY A 242 -3.49 25.92 -4.85
C GLY A 242 -2.60 25.00 -5.70
N TYR A 243 -2.48 25.22 -7.00
CA TYR A 243 -1.64 24.41 -7.89
C TYR A 243 -0.18 24.79 -7.82
N TYR A 244 0.68 23.80 -7.97
CA TYR A 244 2.13 23.93 -7.86
C TYR A 244 2.72 24.75 -9.02
N ILE A 245 3.49 25.77 -8.66
CA ILE A 245 4.25 26.61 -9.59
C ILE A 245 5.74 26.24 -9.54
N GLY A 246 6.28 26.03 -8.34
CA GLY A 246 7.70 25.81 -8.14
C GLY A 246 8.10 25.74 -6.67
N ASP A 247 9.38 25.53 -6.41
CA ASP A 247 9.95 25.60 -5.07
C ASP A 247 10.74 26.90 -4.90
N TRP A 248 10.72 27.49 -3.71
CA TRP A 248 11.57 28.62 -3.34
C TRP A 248 12.57 28.18 -2.26
N ARG A 249 13.85 28.11 -2.59
CA ARG A 249 14.88 27.51 -1.74
C ARG A 249 15.89 28.56 -1.29
N ASN A 250 16.60 28.30 -0.19
CA ASN A 250 17.61 29.22 0.32
C ASN A 250 18.69 29.57 -0.73
N MET A 251 19.10 28.59 -1.56
CA MET A 251 20.05 28.82 -2.65
C MET A 251 19.55 29.77 -3.75
N ASP A 252 18.23 29.96 -3.88
CA ASP A 252 17.65 30.87 -4.86
C ASP A 252 17.72 32.33 -4.37
N VAL A 253 17.69 32.54 -3.05
CA VAL A 253 17.51 33.86 -2.42
C VAL A 253 18.66 34.81 -2.75
N GLU A 254 19.91 34.37 -2.57
CA GLU A 254 21.07 35.24 -2.70
C GLU A 254 21.28 35.68 -4.17
N GLY A 255 21.16 34.75 -5.11
CA GLY A 255 21.29 35.06 -6.54
C GLY A 255 20.22 36.03 -7.01
N VAL A 256 18.96 35.80 -6.62
CA VAL A 256 17.85 36.69 -7.00
C VAL A 256 17.97 38.07 -6.35
N ARG A 257 18.36 38.14 -5.07
CA ARG A 257 18.63 39.41 -4.38
C ARG A 257 19.73 40.19 -5.09
N GLN A 258 20.80 39.52 -5.52
CA GLN A 258 21.87 40.17 -6.27
C GLN A 258 21.32 40.86 -7.53
N VAL A 259 20.48 40.18 -8.32
CA VAL A 259 19.89 40.75 -9.55
C VAL A 259 18.97 41.94 -9.25
N ILE A 260 18.12 41.83 -8.23
CA ILE A 260 17.24 42.95 -7.80
C ILE A 260 18.07 44.15 -7.35
N MET A 261 19.17 43.92 -6.61
CA MET A 261 20.07 44.98 -6.16
C MET A 261 20.77 45.70 -7.32
N LEU A 262 21.08 45.03 -8.43
CA LEU A 262 21.70 45.68 -9.60
C LEU A 262 20.79 46.78 -10.15
N LEU A 263 19.50 46.48 -10.37
CA LEU A 263 18.54 47.49 -10.82
C LEU A 263 18.30 48.56 -9.75
N SER A 264 18.12 48.15 -8.50
CA SER A 264 17.85 49.06 -7.38
C SER A 264 18.99 50.09 -7.20
N THR A 265 20.24 49.66 -7.37
CA THR A 265 21.40 50.55 -7.30
C THR A 265 21.38 51.58 -8.44
N CYS A 266 21.03 51.16 -9.66
CA CYS A 266 20.87 52.06 -10.80
C CYS A 266 19.71 53.05 -10.60
N LEU A 267 18.57 52.60 -10.05
CA LEU A 267 17.40 53.45 -9.77
C LEU A 267 17.68 54.46 -8.65
N ASN A 268 18.32 54.04 -7.55
CA ASN A 268 18.70 54.93 -6.46
C ASN A 268 19.72 55.99 -6.91
N TRP A 269 20.68 55.59 -7.76
CA TRP A 269 21.61 56.53 -8.39
C TRP A 269 20.85 57.52 -9.28
N TYR A 270 19.87 57.05 -10.07
CA TYR A 270 19.05 57.90 -10.93
C TYR A 270 18.20 58.89 -10.14
N GLU A 271 17.53 58.44 -9.08
CA GLU A 271 16.76 59.27 -8.15
C GLU A 271 17.65 60.37 -7.54
N SER A 272 18.81 59.98 -7.01
CA SER A 272 19.77 60.93 -6.42
C SER A 272 20.28 61.94 -7.45
N ASN A 273 20.58 61.49 -8.67
CA ASN A 273 21.02 62.36 -9.76
C ASN A 273 19.92 63.33 -10.20
N LEU A 274 18.67 62.85 -10.26
CA LEU A 274 17.50 63.64 -10.59
C LEU A 274 17.27 64.72 -9.53
N HIS A 275 17.36 64.40 -8.23
CA HIS A 275 17.27 65.38 -7.14
C HIS A 275 18.35 66.46 -7.25
N ILE A 276 19.62 66.08 -7.39
CA ILE A 276 20.74 67.03 -7.48
C ILE A 276 20.56 67.95 -8.69
N ARG A 277 20.19 67.39 -9.85
CA ARG A 277 20.03 68.20 -11.07
C ARG A 277 18.77 69.05 -11.05
N LEU A 278 17.68 68.61 -10.41
CA LEU A 278 16.49 69.44 -10.17
C LEU A 278 16.86 70.64 -9.30
N ILE A 279 17.56 70.43 -8.20
CA ILE A 279 18.03 71.52 -7.34
C ILE A 279 18.94 72.47 -8.13
N ALA A 280 19.89 71.94 -8.91
CA ALA A 280 20.78 72.74 -9.74
C ALA A 280 20.03 73.54 -10.83
N LEU A 281 18.96 72.99 -11.41
CA LEU A 281 18.12 73.67 -12.38
C LEU A 281 17.40 74.87 -11.75
N PHE A 282 16.74 74.67 -10.61
CA PHE A 282 16.01 75.72 -9.90
C PHE A 282 16.91 76.70 -9.14
N ALA A 283 18.20 76.39 -8.97
CA ALA A 283 19.20 77.29 -8.40
C ALA A 283 19.81 78.26 -9.44
N LYS A 284 19.50 78.11 -10.73
CA LYS A 284 19.97 79.05 -11.76
C LYS A 284 19.32 80.43 -11.55
N PRO A 285 20.12 81.51 -11.52
CA PRO A 285 19.59 82.87 -11.30
C PRO A 285 18.62 83.32 -12.41
N ASP A 286 18.82 82.83 -13.65
CA ASP A 286 18.02 83.21 -14.82
C ASP A 286 17.35 81.98 -15.48
N LEU A 287 16.75 81.07 -14.70
CA LEU A 287 16.11 79.88 -15.25
C LEU A 287 14.98 80.27 -16.22
N ASN A 288 15.10 79.86 -17.48
CA ASN A 288 14.07 80.07 -18.49
C ASN A 288 13.15 78.85 -18.62
N LYS A 289 11.86 79.09 -18.86
CA LYS A 289 10.84 78.06 -19.13
C LYS A 289 11.24 77.07 -20.23
N SER A 290 12.03 77.50 -21.23
CA SER A 290 12.54 76.64 -22.30
C SER A 290 13.67 75.67 -21.89
N GLU A 291 14.31 75.89 -20.74
CA GLU A 291 15.38 75.02 -20.23
C GLU A 291 14.85 73.76 -19.54
N VAL A 292 13.64 73.81 -18.97
CA VAL A 292 13.04 72.66 -18.26
C VAL A 292 12.72 71.48 -19.20
N PRO A 293 12.15 71.68 -20.42
CA PRO A 293 12.02 70.59 -21.39
C PRO A 293 13.35 69.99 -21.84
N SER A 294 14.40 70.81 -21.96
CA SER A 294 15.75 70.35 -22.32
C SER A 294 16.36 69.51 -21.22
N PHE A 295 16.22 69.94 -19.96
CA PHE A 295 16.57 69.16 -18.78
C PHE A 295 15.84 67.81 -18.73
N MET A 296 14.52 67.82 -18.94
CA MET A 296 13.72 66.58 -18.94
C MET A 296 14.18 65.60 -20.02
N LYS A 297 14.50 66.11 -21.21
CA LYS A 297 15.03 65.29 -22.30
C LYS A 297 16.39 64.69 -21.93
N GLU A 298 17.27 65.47 -21.30
CA GLU A 298 18.60 65.01 -20.88
C GLU A 298 18.51 63.88 -19.84
N VAL A 299 17.67 64.04 -18.82
CA VAL A 299 17.58 63.06 -17.72
C VAL A 299 16.79 61.81 -18.12
N LEU A 300 15.73 61.95 -18.93
CA LEU A 300 14.92 60.80 -19.36
C LEU A 300 15.60 59.97 -20.47
N LEU A 301 16.34 60.58 -21.39
CA LEU A 301 17.01 59.88 -22.50
C LEU A 301 18.37 59.27 -22.12
N ARG A 302 18.81 59.43 -20.87
CA ARG A 302 20.04 58.79 -20.41
C ARG A 302 19.85 57.27 -20.36
N LYS A 303 20.83 56.52 -20.86
CA LYS A 303 20.78 55.05 -20.84
C LYS A 303 21.17 54.51 -19.47
N ILE A 304 20.58 53.38 -19.07
CA ILE A 304 20.94 52.75 -17.79
C ILE A 304 22.40 52.28 -17.76
N LYS A 305 22.95 51.77 -18.88
CA LYS A 305 24.38 51.42 -19.00
C LYS A 305 25.34 52.61 -18.82
N GLU A 306 24.86 53.85 -18.99
CA GLU A 306 25.66 55.06 -18.80
C GLU A 306 25.66 55.57 -17.35
N CYS A 307 24.93 54.91 -16.45
CA CYS A 307 24.96 55.19 -15.02
C CYS A 307 26.28 54.71 -14.42
N ASP A 308 26.76 55.41 -13.40
CA ASP A 308 28.05 55.06 -12.78
C ASP A 308 28.04 53.64 -12.18
N PRO A 309 26.98 53.18 -11.47
CA PRO A 309 26.91 51.80 -10.99
C PRO A 309 27.00 50.76 -12.12
N ALA A 310 26.28 50.98 -13.23
CA ALA A 310 26.24 50.02 -14.33
C ALA A 310 27.60 49.84 -15.03
N LYS A 311 28.45 50.88 -15.04
CA LYS A 311 29.82 50.81 -15.58
C LYS A 311 30.75 50.00 -14.69
N GLU A 312 30.50 49.97 -13.39
CA GLU A 312 31.30 49.22 -12.41
C GLU A 312 30.87 47.75 -12.30
N PHE A 313 29.68 47.40 -12.80
CA PHE A 313 29.21 46.02 -12.86
C PHE A 313 30.11 45.16 -13.75
N THR A 314 30.40 43.95 -13.29
CA THR A 314 31.06 42.91 -14.10
C THR A 314 30.22 42.56 -15.33
N VAL A 315 30.86 41.99 -16.37
CA VAL A 315 30.16 41.55 -17.59
C VAL A 315 28.96 40.65 -17.26
N ARG A 316 29.13 39.71 -16.32
CA ARG A 316 28.06 38.81 -15.89
C ARG A 316 26.92 39.53 -15.16
N GLN A 317 27.22 40.55 -14.35
CA GLN A 317 26.17 41.37 -13.72
C GLN A 317 25.43 42.21 -14.75
N GLN A 318 26.12 42.73 -15.77
CA GLN A 318 25.48 43.44 -16.88
C GLN A 318 24.56 42.50 -17.67
N GLU A 319 24.97 41.26 -17.93
CA GLU A 319 24.12 40.23 -18.55
C GLU A 319 22.89 39.90 -17.69
N TYR A 320 23.04 39.78 -16.37
CA TYR A 320 21.89 39.57 -15.49
C TYR A 320 20.94 40.75 -15.46
N LEU A 321 21.45 41.97 -15.42
CA LEU A 321 20.60 43.17 -15.49
C LEU A 321 19.91 43.29 -16.85
N GLN A 322 20.61 42.94 -17.94
CA GLN A 322 20.07 42.88 -19.30
C GLN A 322 18.88 41.93 -19.35
N ASP A 323 19.09 40.68 -18.93
CA ASP A 323 18.07 39.64 -18.95
C ASP A 323 16.92 39.98 -18.01
N TYR A 324 17.18 40.54 -16.84
CA TYR A 324 16.16 40.98 -15.90
C TYR A 324 15.26 42.06 -16.52
N LEU A 325 15.87 43.08 -17.13
CA LEU A 325 15.14 44.15 -17.81
C LEU A 325 14.31 43.61 -18.99
N GLN A 326 14.89 42.75 -19.83
CA GLN A 326 14.22 42.23 -21.03
C GLN A 326 13.14 41.21 -20.70
N LYS A 327 13.48 40.17 -19.94
CA LYS A 327 12.64 38.97 -19.76
C LYS A 327 11.61 39.15 -18.64
N VAL A 328 11.93 39.92 -17.61
CA VAL A 328 11.06 40.06 -16.42
C VAL A 328 10.29 41.39 -16.45
N LEU A 329 10.98 42.50 -16.73
CA LEU A 329 10.34 43.84 -16.73
C LEU A 329 9.81 44.28 -18.10
N GLY A 330 10.06 43.52 -19.16
CA GLY A 330 9.56 43.80 -20.52
C GLY A 330 10.24 44.99 -21.20
N VAL A 331 11.45 45.37 -20.79
CA VAL A 331 12.24 46.45 -21.39
C VAL A 331 13.05 45.89 -22.56
N GLU A 332 12.53 46.00 -23.78
CA GLU A 332 13.08 45.34 -24.98
C GLU A 332 14.57 45.60 -25.23
N LYS A 333 15.08 46.80 -24.92
CA LYS A 333 16.49 47.16 -25.13
C LYS A 333 17.42 46.75 -23.97
N GLY A 334 16.89 46.21 -22.88
CA GLY A 334 17.67 45.82 -21.71
C GLY A 334 18.49 46.98 -21.13
N ILE A 335 19.78 46.78 -20.88
CA ILE A 335 20.70 47.80 -20.34
C ILE A 335 20.97 48.96 -21.31
N GLU A 336 20.67 48.80 -22.60
CA GLU A 336 20.78 49.89 -23.58
C GLU A 336 19.54 50.79 -23.59
N ALA A 337 18.51 50.45 -22.79
CA ALA A 337 17.32 51.26 -22.64
C ALA A 337 17.60 52.56 -21.89
N THR A 338 16.88 53.61 -22.28
CA THR A 338 16.80 54.87 -21.56
C THR A 338 15.89 54.77 -20.35
N PHE A 339 16.05 55.65 -19.35
CA PHE A 339 15.11 55.71 -18.22
C PHE A 339 13.67 56.01 -18.67
N GLN A 340 13.50 56.72 -19.79
CA GLN A 340 12.19 56.90 -20.43
C GLN A 340 11.57 55.58 -20.89
N GLU A 341 12.35 54.73 -21.55
CA GLU A 341 11.88 53.43 -22.05
C GLU A 341 11.59 52.46 -20.89
N ILE A 342 12.39 52.50 -19.82
CA ILE A 342 12.13 51.75 -18.59
C ILE A 342 10.82 52.23 -17.95
N ALA A 343 10.65 53.54 -17.79
CA ALA A 343 9.43 54.13 -17.25
C ALA A 343 8.18 53.73 -18.06
N GLN A 344 8.26 53.77 -19.39
CA GLN A 344 7.17 53.35 -20.29
C GLN A 344 6.85 51.87 -20.14
N ALA A 345 7.85 51.00 -20.00
CA ALA A 345 7.63 49.57 -19.77
C ALA A 345 6.97 49.31 -18.41
N LEU A 346 7.43 50.00 -17.36
CA LEU A 346 6.83 49.89 -16.02
C LEU A 346 5.39 50.40 -16.00
N GLU A 347 5.09 51.50 -16.69
CA GLU A 347 3.73 52.03 -16.83
C GLU A 347 2.82 51.09 -17.62
N LYS A 348 3.30 50.54 -18.75
CA LYS A 348 2.59 49.54 -19.55
C LYS A 348 2.21 48.31 -18.73
N ASN A 349 3.09 47.90 -17.82
CA ASN A 349 2.87 46.79 -16.89
C ASN A 349 2.10 47.19 -15.62
N LYS A 350 1.62 48.44 -15.52
CA LYS A 350 0.87 48.99 -14.38
C LYS A 350 1.63 48.91 -13.06
N ILE A 351 2.96 49.01 -13.10
CA ILE A 351 3.85 48.91 -11.94
C ILE A 351 3.96 50.26 -11.23
N ALA A 352 4.18 51.33 -11.99
CA ALA A 352 4.34 52.68 -11.45
C ALA A 352 3.85 53.74 -12.44
N ASP A 353 3.25 54.82 -11.92
CA ASP A 353 2.72 55.92 -12.72
C ASP A 353 3.80 56.98 -13.00
N PHE A 354 4.69 56.65 -13.92
CA PHE A 354 5.73 57.57 -14.38
C PHE A 354 5.16 58.72 -15.22
N ALA A 355 4.02 58.53 -15.90
CA ALA A 355 3.35 59.60 -16.63
C ALA A 355 2.88 60.73 -15.70
N SER A 356 2.38 60.40 -14.51
CA SER A 356 2.03 61.38 -13.47
C SER A 356 3.26 62.12 -12.94
N LEU A 357 4.41 61.47 -12.78
CA LEU A 357 5.68 62.13 -12.42
C LEU A 357 6.10 63.13 -13.51
N VAL A 358 6.14 62.69 -14.77
CA VAL A 358 6.47 63.56 -15.91
C VAL A 358 5.44 64.69 -16.06
N GLY A 359 4.17 64.41 -15.82
CA GLY A 359 3.07 65.36 -15.81
C GLY A 359 3.21 66.40 -14.69
N THR A 360 3.64 65.99 -13.49
CA THR A 360 3.90 66.90 -12.36
C THR A 360 5.04 67.85 -12.68
N ILE A 361 6.14 67.34 -13.26
CA ILE A 361 7.25 68.18 -13.68
C ILE A 361 6.83 69.12 -14.82
N ARG A 362 6.06 68.64 -15.80
CA ARG A 362 5.51 69.49 -16.88
C ARG A 362 4.50 70.52 -16.38
N SER A 363 3.67 70.21 -15.38
CA SER A 363 2.70 71.16 -14.82
C SER A 363 3.39 72.36 -14.16
N SER A 364 4.64 72.19 -13.69
CA SER A 364 5.45 73.31 -13.21
C SER A 364 5.78 74.31 -14.34
N LEU A 365 5.77 73.88 -15.61
CA LEU A 365 5.90 74.76 -16.78
C LEU A 365 4.67 75.62 -17.03
N GLU A 366 3.50 75.14 -16.62
CA GLU A 366 2.21 75.81 -16.83
C GLU A 366 1.76 76.60 -15.60
N SER A 367 2.57 76.58 -14.54
CA SER A 367 2.31 77.23 -13.26
C SER A 367 2.78 78.68 -13.21
N ASP A 368 2.37 79.36 -12.13
CA ASP A 368 2.70 80.73 -11.76
C ASP A 368 4.20 80.94 -11.43
N LEU A 369 5.04 79.91 -11.62
CA LEU A 369 6.49 79.95 -11.39
C LEU A 369 7.25 80.82 -12.39
N PHE A 370 6.72 81.01 -13.60
CA PHE A 370 7.38 81.77 -14.66
C PHE A 370 6.60 83.04 -15.01
N GLY A 371 7.32 84.16 -15.17
CA GLY A 371 6.77 85.43 -15.62
C GLY A 371 6.34 85.40 -17.09
N ASN A 372 5.71 86.49 -17.56
CA ASN A 372 5.28 86.63 -18.95
C ASN A 372 6.44 86.61 -19.97
N ASP A 373 7.65 86.91 -19.52
CA ASP A 373 8.91 86.83 -20.28
C ASP A 373 9.54 85.42 -20.26
N GLY A 374 8.94 84.49 -19.51
CA GLY A 374 9.38 83.10 -19.39
C GLY A 374 10.54 82.87 -18.41
N THR A 375 10.94 83.88 -17.63
CA THR A 375 11.95 83.72 -16.56
C THR A 375 11.29 83.30 -15.24
N ILE A 376 12.01 82.56 -14.40
CA ILE A 376 11.49 82.16 -13.09
C ILE A 376 11.27 83.38 -12.19
N LEU A 377 10.11 83.47 -11.54
CA LEU A 377 9.83 84.49 -10.54
C LEU A 377 10.51 84.09 -9.23
N GLU A 378 11.31 84.97 -8.63
CA GLU A 378 11.97 84.77 -7.32
C GLU A 378 10.95 84.79 -6.16
N ASN A 379 10.09 83.77 -6.12
CA ASN A 379 9.11 83.51 -5.09
C ASN A 379 9.47 82.19 -4.40
N ARG A 380 10.38 82.28 -3.43
CA ARG A 380 10.94 81.11 -2.75
C ARG A 380 9.86 80.18 -2.19
N PRO A 381 8.81 80.65 -1.47
CA PRO A 381 7.73 79.77 -1.02
C PRO A 381 7.09 78.95 -2.16
N LEU A 382 6.79 79.60 -3.29
CA LEU A 382 6.17 78.95 -4.44
C LEU A 382 7.12 77.95 -5.12
N ILE A 383 8.39 78.32 -5.31
CA ILE A 383 9.43 77.44 -5.88
C ILE A 383 9.61 76.19 -5.03
N PHE A 384 9.75 76.35 -3.71
CA PHE A 384 9.90 75.22 -2.79
C PHE A 384 8.64 74.36 -2.72
N GLU A 385 7.43 74.94 -2.79
CA GLU A 385 6.19 74.17 -2.85
C GLU A 385 6.15 73.26 -4.09
N HIS A 386 6.51 73.78 -5.26
CA HIS A 386 6.57 72.99 -6.49
C HIS A 386 7.67 71.94 -6.47
N LEU A 387 8.85 72.26 -5.94
CA LEU A 387 9.93 71.29 -5.74
C LEU A 387 9.51 70.17 -4.79
N THR A 388 8.84 70.49 -3.67
CA THR A 388 8.30 69.49 -2.75
C THR A 388 7.31 68.56 -3.46
N LYS A 389 6.37 69.10 -4.26
CA LYS A 389 5.44 68.27 -5.05
C LYS A 389 6.17 67.31 -6.00
N ILE A 390 7.21 67.79 -6.69
CA ILE A 390 8.01 66.96 -7.60
C ILE A 390 8.78 65.88 -6.82
N VAL A 391 9.50 66.23 -5.75
CA VAL A 391 10.28 65.29 -4.94
C VAL A 391 9.39 64.23 -4.30
N THR A 392 8.26 64.62 -3.69
CA THR A 392 7.29 63.65 -3.15
C THR A 392 6.79 62.69 -4.22
N LYS A 393 6.58 63.17 -5.46
CA LYS A 393 6.14 62.31 -6.55
C LYS A 393 7.25 61.35 -7.02
N ILE A 394 8.50 61.79 -7.03
CA ILE A 394 9.66 60.92 -7.31
C ILE A 394 9.74 59.80 -6.27
N GLU A 395 9.69 60.15 -4.99
CA GLU A 395 9.73 59.17 -3.89
C GLU A 395 8.56 58.17 -3.95
N GLU A 396 7.35 58.65 -4.27
CA GLU A 396 6.18 57.79 -4.44
C GLU A 396 6.36 56.79 -5.59
N THR A 397 6.80 57.27 -6.76
CA THR A 397 7.06 56.43 -7.94
C THR A 397 8.18 55.42 -7.66
N MET A 398 9.29 55.82 -7.04
CA MET A 398 10.38 54.91 -6.69
C MET A 398 9.92 53.85 -5.69
N ARG A 399 9.12 54.23 -4.68
CA ARG A 399 8.55 53.29 -3.71
C ARG A 399 7.61 52.27 -4.36
N GLN A 400 6.80 52.67 -5.35
CA GLN A 400 5.95 51.75 -6.12
C GLN A 400 6.81 50.70 -6.85
N VAL A 401 7.90 51.14 -7.50
CA VAL A 401 8.83 50.22 -8.18
C VAL A 401 9.51 49.28 -7.17
N SER A 402 10.03 49.81 -6.05
CA SER A 402 10.65 48.99 -4.99
C SER A 402 9.69 47.93 -4.45
N THR A 403 8.44 48.31 -4.15
CA THR A 403 7.41 47.39 -3.63
C THR A 403 7.10 46.28 -4.64
N TYR A 404 7.08 46.61 -5.94
CA TYR A 404 6.85 45.62 -6.99
C TYR A 404 8.01 44.63 -7.14
N VAL A 405 9.26 45.11 -7.15
CA VAL A 405 10.43 44.23 -7.35
C VAL A 405 10.69 43.31 -6.14
N GLU A 406 10.15 43.65 -4.97
CA GLU A 406 10.19 42.82 -3.76
C GLU A 406 9.16 41.67 -3.75
N LYS A 407 8.22 41.63 -4.70
CA LYS A 407 7.24 40.55 -4.81
C LYS A 407 7.89 39.22 -5.17
N LEU A 408 7.36 38.13 -4.60
CA LEU A 408 7.82 36.78 -4.89
C LEU A 408 7.61 36.38 -6.37
N ALA A 409 6.59 36.92 -7.03
CA ALA A 409 6.36 36.76 -8.48
C ALA A 409 7.59 37.20 -9.30
N VAL A 410 8.13 38.39 -9.01
CA VAL A 410 9.30 38.95 -9.70
C VAL A 410 10.54 38.14 -9.37
N ALA A 411 10.71 37.79 -8.09
CA ALA A 411 11.83 36.97 -7.63
C ALA A 411 11.84 35.58 -8.31
N PHE A 412 10.67 34.97 -8.48
CA PHE A 412 10.51 33.68 -9.15
C PHE A 412 10.76 33.78 -10.66
N GLN A 413 10.30 34.84 -11.33
CA GLN A 413 10.62 35.08 -12.74
C GLN A 413 12.12 35.28 -12.97
N ILE A 414 12.83 35.97 -12.07
CA ILE A 414 14.29 36.06 -12.13
C ILE A 414 14.92 34.66 -12.05
N LYS A 415 14.46 33.82 -11.11
CA LYS A 415 14.92 32.44 -10.99
C LYS A 415 14.71 31.64 -12.29
N THR A 416 13.54 31.71 -12.90
CA THR A 416 13.22 30.89 -14.07
C THR A 416 13.80 31.44 -15.37
N ASP A 417 13.73 32.75 -15.59
CA ASP A 417 13.93 33.35 -16.91
C ASP A 417 15.33 33.98 -17.05
N VAL A 418 15.90 34.48 -15.94
CA VAL A 418 17.27 35.02 -15.90
C VAL A 418 18.27 33.91 -15.61
N PHE A 419 18.06 33.12 -14.54
CA PHE A 419 18.97 32.02 -14.19
C PHE A 419 18.69 30.71 -14.95
N GLY A 420 17.53 30.56 -15.58
CA GLY A 420 17.17 29.35 -16.31
C GLY A 420 16.80 28.16 -15.41
N PHE A 421 16.58 28.38 -14.11
CA PHE A 421 16.29 27.30 -13.16
C PHE A 421 14.83 26.86 -13.25
N LYS A 422 14.59 25.79 -14.00
CA LYS A 422 13.26 25.21 -14.15
C LYS A 422 12.77 24.53 -12.85
N PRO A 423 11.46 24.58 -12.56
CA PRO A 423 10.87 23.82 -11.46
C PRO A 423 11.23 22.33 -11.56
N SER A 424 11.74 21.77 -10.47
CA SER A 424 12.03 20.34 -10.33
C SER A 424 11.09 19.76 -9.29
N TYR A 425 10.37 18.69 -9.64
CA TYR A 425 9.38 18.06 -8.77
C TYR A 425 9.31 16.55 -9.04
N LEU A 426 8.62 15.85 -8.15
CA LEU A 426 8.39 14.41 -8.21
C LEU A 426 6.92 14.13 -8.51
N SER A 427 6.66 13.13 -9.34
CA SER A 427 5.33 12.52 -9.37
C SER A 427 5.14 11.71 -8.09
N HIS A 428 3.92 11.66 -7.55
CA HIS A 428 3.60 10.77 -6.42
C HIS A 428 3.99 9.29 -6.65
N ARG A 429 4.14 8.86 -7.91
CA ARG A 429 4.53 7.49 -8.29
C ARG A 429 6.03 7.28 -8.53
N ALA A 430 6.84 8.34 -8.46
CA ALA A 430 8.27 8.22 -8.73
C ALA A 430 8.90 7.26 -7.72
N ASP A 431 9.71 6.32 -8.21
CA ASP A 431 10.40 5.33 -7.40
C ASP A 431 11.66 5.91 -6.73
N ILE A 432 12.29 5.13 -5.84
CA ILE A 432 13.49 5.57 -5.11
C ILE A 432 14.63 6.04 -6.02
N GLU A 433 14.85 5.39 -7.16
CA GLU A 433 15.96 5.72 -8.04
C GLU A 433 15.69 7.00 -8.83
N GLU A 434 14.45 7.19 -9.32
CA GLU A 434 14.00 8.45 -9.90
C GLU A 434 14.10 9.59 -8.86
N ILE A 435 13.68 9.34 -7.61
CA ILE A 435 13.75 10.33 -6.53
C ILE A 435 15.20 10.75 -6.28
N LYS A 436 16.13 9.79 -6.11
CA LYS A 436 17.56 10.08 -5.89
C LYS A 436 18.16 10.86 -7.06
N LEU A 437 17.85 10.45 -8.30
CA LEU A 437 18.35 11.11 -9.51
C LEU A 437 17.89 12.57 -9.58
N LYS A 438 16.60 12.83 -9.34
CA LYS A 438 16.04 14.18 -9.36
C LYS A 438 16.45 15.03 -8.16
N MET A 439 16.67 14.41 -6.99
CA MET A 439 17.04 15.14 -5.77
C MET A 439 18.35 15.90 -5.97
N SER A 440 19.35 15.28 -6.60
CA SER A 440 20.64 15.91 -6.91
C SER A 440 21.20 16.68 -5.69
N ASN A 441 21.38 18.00 -5.80
CA ASN A 441 21.84 18.89 -4.73
C ASN A 441 20.71 19.68 -4.04
N TYR A 442 19.45 19.38 -4.36
CA TYR A 442 18.32 20.07 -3.74
C TYR A 442 18.10 19.56 -2.30
N PRO A 443 17.79 20.47 -1.36
CA PRO A 443 17.50 20.08 0.03
C PRO A 443 16.19 19.31 0.17
N TYR A 444 15.26 19.54 -0.75
CA TYR A 444 13.98 18.84 -0.86
C TYR A 444 13.43 18.92 -2.28
N LEU A 445 12.48 18.05 -2.58
CA LEU A 445 11.64 18.11 -3.76
C LEU A 445 10.17 18.02 -3.38
N THR A 446 9.34 18.83 -4.03
CA THR A 446 7.88 18.74 -3.91
C THR A 446 7.35 17.54 -4.69
N VAL A 447 6.44 16.80 -4.04
CA VAL A 447 5.72 15.68 -4.62
C VAL A 447 4.36 16.19 -5.10
N ASN A 448 4.05 15.91 -6.37
CA ASN A 448 2.83 16.36 -7.04
C ASN A 448 1.94 15.18 -7.44
N TYR A 449 0.64 15.38 -7.25
CA TYR A 449 -0.43 14.63 -7.92
C TYR A 449 -0.87 15.40 -9.17
N TYR A 450 -1.49 14.70 -10.13
CA TYR A 450 -2.07 15.30 -11.33
C TYR A 450 -3.58 15.27 -11.21
N ASP A 451 -4.24 16.42 -11.30
CA ASP A 451 -5.70 16.44 -11.40
C ASP A 451 -6.18 15.95 -12.78
N ASP A 452 -7.50 15.89 -12.97
CA ASP A 452 -8.15 15.40 -14.20
C ASP A 452 -7.78 16.24 -15.44
N GLU A 453 -7.34 17.48 -15.23
CA GLU A 453 -6.88 18.42 -16.27
C GLU A 453 -5.36 18.39 -16.47
N GLY A 454 -4.64 17.52 -15.74
CA GLY A 454 -3.19 17.38 -15.81
C GLY A 454 -2.41 18.45 -15.05
N ARG A 455 -3.06 19.26 -14.22
CA ARG A 455 -2.43 20.28 -13.38
C ARG A 455 -1.78 19.68 -12.15
N HIS A 456 -0.71 20.31 -11.68
CA HIS A 456 0.10 19.81 -10.57
C HIS A 456 -0.46 20.24 -9.22
N VAL A 457 -0.87 19.27 -8.40
CA VAL A 457 -1.34 19.52 -7.03
C VAL A 457 -0.23 19.10 -6.04
N PRO A 458 0.33 20.03 -5.24
CA PRO A 458 1.40 19.70 -4.30
C PRO A 458 0.85 18.94 -3.09
N VAL A 459 1.27 17.68 -2.94
CA VAL A 459 0.82 16.76 -1.88
C VAL A 459 1.83 16.56 -0.76
N GLY A 460 3.03 17.14 -0.84
CA GLY A 460 4.03 17.07 0.21
C GLY A 460 5.45 17.24 -0.32
N ILE A 461 6.43 17.00 0.52
CA ILE A 461 7.84 17.08 0.16
C ILE A 461 8.59 15.80 0.53
N ILE A 462 9.70 15.57 -0.14
CA ILE A 462 10.74 14.63 0.31
C ILE A 462 12.01 15.44 0.57
N ARG A 463 12.56 15.31 1.78
CA ARG A 463 13.83 15.96 2.15
C ARG A 463 15.00 15.06 1.75
N ALA A 464 16.09 15.65 1.26
CA ALA A 464 17.30 14.91 0.92
C ALA A 464 17.88 14.14 2.13
N SER A 465 17.78 14.72 3.33
CA SER A 465 18.22 14.06 4.57
C SER A 465 17.46 12.77 4.89
N ALA A 466 16.21 12.64 4.43
CA ALA A 466 15.43 11.41 4.61
C ALA A 466 15.94 10.28 3.69
N LEU A 467 16.42 10.61 2.48
CA LEU A 467 16.91 9.66 1.49
C LEU A 467 18.31 9.11 1.82
N ASN A 468 19.11 9.87 2.57
CA ASN A 468 20.46 9.49 2.96
C ASN A 468 20.50 8.47 4.11
N LYS A 469 19.34 8.10 4.67
CA LYS A 469 19.25 7.07 5.70
C LYS A 469 19.48 5.69 5.08
N THR A 470 20.14 4.81 5.82
CA THR A 470 20.34 3.41 5.41
C THR A 470 19.02 2.67 5.26
N THR A 471 18.07 2.99 6.15
CA THR A 471 16.76 2.36 6.23
C THR A 471 15.69 3.42 5.96
N LEU A 472 14.84 3.17 4.97
CA LEU A 472 13.76 4.06 4.53
C LEU A 472 12.37 3.52 4.91
N GLY A 473 12.31 2.29 5.39
CA GLY A 473 11.09 1.62 5.83
C GLY A 473 11.40 0.25 6.41
N THR A 474 10.37 -0.50 6.77
CA THR A 474 10.52 -1.79 7.44
C THR A 474 9.57 -2.84 6.89
N VAL A 475 9.87 -4.11 7.12
CA VAL A 475 9.07 -5.25 6.67
C VAL A 475 8.84 -6.25 7.79
N THR A 476 7.63 -6.78 7.82
CA THR A 476 7.22 -7.96 8.58
C THR A 476 6.93 -9.10 7.62
N LEU A 477 7.51 -10.27 7.89
CA LEU A 477 7.32 -11.49 7.11
C LEU A 477 6.49 -12.51 7.90
N ARG A 478 5.60 -13.18 7.18
CA ARG A 478 4.70 -14.21 7.72
C ARG A 478 4.74 -15.39 6.78
N ASP A 479 5.04 -16.57 7.33
CA ASP A 479 5.19 -17.83 6.58
C ASP A 479 6.46 -17.94 5.71
N PHE A 480 7.38 -16.98 5.83
CA PHE A 480 8.72 -17.04 5.24
C PHE A 480 9.64 -16.06 5.96
N SER A 481 10.93 -16.16 5.71
CA SER A 481 11.95 -15.35 6.38
C SER A 481 12.99 -14.73 5.44
N ASN A 482 13.06 -15.21 4.19
CA ASN A 482 14.08 -14.81 3.21
C ASN A 482 13.68 -13.54 2.45
N ARG A 483 14.67 -12.77 1.98
CA ARG A 483 14.43 -11.48 1.27
C ARG A 483 14.13 -11.68 -0.21
N GLU A 484 14.59 -12.79 -0.76
CA GLU A 484 14.50 -13.13 -2.17
C GLU A 484 13.05 -13.41 -2.60
N GLU A 485 12.25 -14.02 -1.72
CA GLU A 485 10.86 -14.41 -1.98
C GLU A 485 10.01 -13.26 -2.54
N THR A 486 10.14 -12.07 -1.97
CA THR A 486 9.35 -10.88 -2.34
C THR A 486 10.22 -9.72 -2.85
N ASN A 487 11.45 -10.04 -3.28
CA ASN A 487 12.44 -9.08 -3.77
C ASN A 487 12.58 -7.85 -2.83
N ILE A 488 12.83 -8.10 -1.54
CA ILE A 488 12.91 -7.05 -0.53
C ILE A 488 14.22 -6.24 -0.72
N PRO A 489 14.14 -4.94 -1.05
CA PRO A 489 15.31 -4.11 -1.29
C PRO A 489 16.07 -3.78 0.00
N ASP A 490 17.36 -3.46 -0.14
CA ASP A 490 18.28 -3.23 0.99
C ASP A 490 17.87 -2.07 1.91
N TYR A 491 17.15 -1.07 1.39
CA TYR A 491 16.67 0.07 2.17
C TYR A 491 15.45 -0.26 3.05
N LEU A 492 14.93 -1.50 3.03
CA LEU A 492 13.88 -1.97 3.92
C LEU A 492 14.43 -3.01 4.90
N ASP A 493 14.36 -2.70 6.20
CA ASP A 493 14.79 -3.63 7.25
C ASP A 493 13.69 -4.62 7.62
N VAL A 494 14.03 -5.91 7.71
CA VAL A 494 13.12 -6.94 8.23
C VAL A 494 13.11 -6.88 9.75
N ILE A 495 11.98 -6.53 10.35
CA ILE A 495 11.87 -6.31 11.82
C ILE A 495 11.02 -7.36 12.53
N SER A 496 10.22 -8.14 11.81
CA SER A 496 9.36 -9.16 12.40
C SER A 496 9.25 -10.36 11.47
N VAL A 497 9.42 -11.57 12.02
CA VAL A 497 9.31 -12.84 11.29
C VAL A 497 8.55 -13.83 12.15
N ILE A 498 7.49 -14.41 11.59
CA ILE A 498 6.84 -15.61 12.14
C ILE A 498 6.82 -16.63 11.01
N ASP A 499 7.56 -17.73 11.18
CA ASP A 499 7.85 -18.67 10.10
C ASP A 499 7.94 -20.10 10.68
N HIS A 500 7.65 -21.10 9.85
CA HIS A 500 7.80 -22.52 10.17
C HIS A 500 8.70 -23.26 9.15
N HIS A 501 9.16 -22.55 8.12
CA HIS A 501 10.08 -23.06 7.12
C HIS A 501 11.55 -22.99 7.55
N LYS A 502 12.43 -23.49 6.69
CA LYS A 502 13.87 -23.28 6.83
C LYS A 502 14.21 -21.80 6.77
N THR A 503 14.85 -21.31 7.82
CA THR A 503 15.11 -19.88 7.99
C THR A 503 16.33 -19.39 7.23
N THR A 504 16.17 -18.22 6.59
CA THR A 504 17.27 -17.35 6.17
C THR A 504 16.87 -15.92 6.49
N LEU A 505 17.52 -15.26 7.45
CA LEU A 505 17.18 -13.89 7.85
C LEU A 505 18.42 -12.98 7.81
N ARG A 506 18.32 -11.86 7.09
CA ARG A 506 19.35 -10.81 7.04
C ARG A 506 18.69 -9.45 7.28
N THR A 507 19.07 -8.78 8.38
CA THR A 507 18.52 -7.47 8.77
C THR A 507 19.54 -6.70 9.60
N LEU A 508 19.50 -5.36 9.54
CA LEU A 508 20.32 -4.48 10.39
C LEU A 508 19.62 -4.11 11.70
N ALA A 509 18.28 -4.20 11.73
CA ALA A 509 17.48 -3.90 12.90
C ALA A 509 17.28 -5.16 13.78
N PRO A 510 17.27 -5.04 15.12
CA PRO A 510 16.91 -6.16 16.00
C PRO A 510 15.48 -6.64 15.70
N PRO A 511 15.29 -7.88 15.21
CA PRO A 511 13.97 -8.37 14.82
C PRO A 511 13.26 -9.06 15.99
N MET A 512 11.93 -9.04 15.98
CA MET A 512 11.13 -10.06 16.66
C MET A 512 11.08 -11.28 15.74
N CYS A 513 11.52 -12.44 16.21
CA CYS A 513 11.59 -13.64 15.39
C CYS A 513 11.02 -14.83 16.16
N LEU A 514 9.95 -15.44 15.64
CA LEU A 514 9.39 -16.69 16.15
C LEU A 514 9.44 -17.73 15.03
N ILE A 515 10.33 -18.70 15.18
CA ILE A 515 10.48 -19.79 14.22
C ILE A 515 10.45 -21.09 14.97
N CYS A 516 9.51 -21.95 14.60
CA CYS A 516 9.26 -23.19 15.30
C CYS A 516 8.72 -24.25 14.33
N ASP A 517 8.91 -25.51 14.70
CA ASP A 517 8.25 -26.63 14.04
C ASP A 517 6.74 -26.59 14.34
N ALA A 518 5.98 -26.20 13.33
CA ALA A 518 4.53 -26.23 13.26
C ALA A 518 4.17 -26.56 11.81
N GLN A 519 3.00 -27.13 11.58
CA GLN A 519 2.59 -27.40 10.21
C GLN A 519 2.01 -26.16 9.52
N SER A 520 1.54 -25.17 10.28
CA SER A 520 1.00 -23.90 9.77
C SER A 520 1.60 -22.73 10.54
N SER A 521 1.95 -21.64 9.85
CA SER A 521 2.42 -20.42 10.50
C SER A 521 1.34 -19.79 11.40
N ASN A 522 0.07 -19.98 11.07
CA ASN A 522 -1.06 -19.48 11.85
C ASN A 522 -1.23 -20.17 13.21
N ALA A 523 -0.67 -21.37 13.41
CA ALA A 523 -0.60 -21.96 14.74
C ALA A 523 0.24 -21.09 15.69
N LEU A 524 1.38 -20.58 15.20
CA LEU A 524 2.28 -19.70 15.94
C LEU A 524 1.66 -18.32 16.18
N VAL A 525 0.99 -17.75 15.16
CA VAL A 525 0.28 -16.47 15.29
C VAL A 525 -0.86 -16.57 16.32
N ALA A 526 -1.62 -17.66 16.30
CA ALA A 526 -2.71 -17.90 17.24
C ALA A 526 -2.21 -17.95 18.70
N GLU A 527 -1.12 -18.67 18.97
CA GLU A 527 -0.53 -18.76 20.33
C GLU A 527 -0.13 -17.39 20.88
N LEU A 528 0.57 -16.58 20.08
CA LEU A 528 0.92 -15.21 20.47
C LEU A 528 -0.32 -14.37 20.75
N THR A 529 -1.35 -14.57 19.94
CA THR A 529 -2.61 -13.83 20.07
C THR A 529 -3.40 -14.24 21.31
N PHE A 530 -3.39 -15.52 21.69
CA PHE A 530 -3.99 -15.96 22.97
C PHE A 530 -3.40 -15.22 24.15
N GLY A 531 -2.07 -15.08 24.19
CA GLY A 531 -1.37 -14.38 25.26
C GLY A 531 -1.77 -12.90 25.38
N ILE A 532 -2.05 -12.24 24.26
CA ILE A 532 -2.56 -10.86 24.27
C ILE A 532 -4.03 -10.85 24.68
N ASN A 533 -4.87 -11.69 24.07
CA ASN A 533 -6.31 -11.64 24.29
C ASN A 533 -6.67 -12.02 25.73
N ASP A 534 -5.95 -12.95 26.37
CA ASP A 534 -6.16 -13.30 27.77
C ASP A 534 -5.90 -12.12 28.74
N ARG A 535 -5.15 -11.09 28.31
CA ARG A 535 -4.87 -9.90 29.11
C ARG A 535 -5.88 -8.78 28.92
N PHE A 536 -6.68 -8.79 27.84
CA PHE A 536 -7.49 -7.64 27.44
C PHE A 536 -8.93 -8.00 26.99
N SER A 537 -9.25 -9.28 26.78
CA SER A 537 -10.59 -9.72 26.36
C SER A 537 -11.40 -10.26 27.54
N THR A 538 -12.64 -9.80 27.67
CA THR A 538 -13.64 -10.41 28.55
C THR A 538 -14.39 -11.55 27.87
N GLY A 539 -14.11 -11.84 26.59
CA GLY A 539 -14.81 -12.87 25.83
C GLY A 539 -16.26 -12.51 25.51
N GLY A 540 -16.60 -11.22 25.56
CA GLY A 540 -17.96 -10.73 25.43
C GLY A 540 -18.84 -10.99 26.65
N MET A 541 -18.25 -11.34 27.80
CA MET A 541 -18.97 -11.49 29.06
C MET A 541 -18.94 -10.19 29.88
N SER A 542 -20.05 -9.87 30.54
CA SER A 542 -20.10 -8.85 31.58
C SER A 542 -19.49 -9.36 32.89
N LEU A 543 -19.13 -8.45 33.80
CA LEU A 543 -18.61 -8.82 35.11
C LEU A 543 -19.62 -9.67 35.90
N GLU A 544 -20.92 -9.39 35.78
CA GLU A 544 -21.99 -10.18 36.39
C GLU A 544 -22.02 -11.60 35.84
N GLN A 545 -21.94 -11.76 34.51
CA GLN A 545 -21.90 -13.07 33.86
C GLN A 545 -20.68 -13.89 34.28
N ILE A 546 -19.51 -13.27 34.38
CA ILE A 546 -18.27 -13.92 34.85
C ILE A 546 -18.43 -14.39 36.29
N ASN A 547 -18.91 -13.52 37.19
CA ASN A 547 -19.10 -13.86 38.60
C ASN A 547 -20.12 -14.98 38.79
N ALA A 548 -21.18 -15.01 37.98
CA ALA A 548 -22.20 -16.06 38.04
C ALA A 548 -21.66 -17.45 37.68
N GLN A 549 -20.60 -17.54 36.87
CA GLN A 549 -20.00 -18.82 36.48
C GLN A 549 -18.89 -19.31 37.41
N ILE A 550 -18.31 -18.43 38.23
CA ILE A 550 -17.24 -18.82 39.16
C ILE A 550 -17.84 -19.67 40.30
N LYS A 551 -17.43 -20.93 40.36
CA LYS A 551 -17.82 -21.88 41.42
C LYS A 551 -16.73 -21.95 42.51
N PRO A 552 -17.08 -21.99 43.80
CA PRO A 552 -16.12 -22.03 44.91
C PRO A 552 -15.41 -23.39 45.07
N ASP A 553 -16.11 -24.49 44.76
CA ASP A 553 -15.60 -25.86 44.95
C ASP A 553 -15.42 -26.56 43.58
N THR A 554 -14.18 -26.70 43.12
CA THR A 554 -13.84 -27.41 41.87
C THR A 554 -12.78 -28.48 42.13
N THR A 555 -12.99 -29.69 41.59
CA THR A 555 -12.10 -30.85 41.83
C THR A 555 -11.58 -31.51 40.56
N SER A 556 -12.17 -31.24 39.38
CA SER A 556 -11.70 -31.80 38.10
C SER A 556 -10.67 -30.90 37.42
N SER A 557 -9.77 -31.47 36.62
CA SER A 557 -8.78 -30.70 35.84
C SER A 557 -9.43 -29.71 34.88
N GLN A 558 -10.55 -30.11 34.26
CA GLN A 558 -11.35 -29.26 33.37
C GLN A 558 -11.96 -28.07 34.12
N ASP A 559 -12.58 -28.30 35.28
CA ASP A 559 -13.18 -27.22 36.08
C ASP A 559 -12.12 -26.23 36.55
N LEU A 560 -10.94 -26.71 36.95
CA LEU A 560 -9.81 -25.86 37.34
C LEU A 560 -9.32 -24.98 36.18
N ARG A 561 -9.27 -25.52 34.95
CA ARG A 561 -8.91 -24.74 33.76
C ARG A 561 -9.96 -23.68 33.43
N ILE A 562 -11.25 -24.02 33.49
CA ILE A 562 -12.36 -23.08 33.29
C ILE A 562 -12.30 -21.97 34.36
N GLN A 563 -12.14 -22.34 35.62
CA GLN A 563 -12.05 -21.38 36.73
C GLN A 563 -10.84 -20.46 36.57
N ARG A 564 -9.67 -20.96 36.15
CA ARG A 564 -8.50 -20.13 35.84
C ARG A 564 -8.82 -19.09 34.76
N ARG A 565 -9.49 -19.48 33.68
CA ARG A 565 -9.89 -18.56 32.59
C ARG A 565 -10.92 -17.53 33.07
N LEU A 566 -11.92 -17.94 33.85
CA LEU A 566 -12.91 -17.04 34.45
C LEU A 566 -12.28 -16.02 35.41
N LEU A 567 -11.34 -16.46 36.27
CA LEU A 567 -10.62 -15.57 37.17
C LEU A 567 -9.76 -14.56 36.39
N GLN A 568 -9.08 -15.01 35.33
CA GLN A 568 -8.35 -14.11 34.44
C GLN A 568 -9.30 -13.07 33.81
N ARG A 569 -10.44 -13.48 33.25
CA ARG A 569 -11.43 -12.55 32.69
C ARG A 569 -12.01 -11.60 33.74
N LYS A 570 -12.19 -12.05 34.98
CA LYS A 570 -12.61 -11.21 36.10
C LYS A 570 -11.57 -10.13 36.40
N MET A 571 -10.28 -10.50 36.43
CA MET A 571 -9.19 -9.53 36.58
C MET A 571 -9.23 -8.50 35.45
N VAL A 572 -9.40 -8.96 34.22
CA VAL A 572 -9.55 -8.10 33.04
C VAL A 572 -10.73 -7.14 33.20
N ALA A 573 -11.94 -7.64 33.45
CA ALA A 573 -13.15 -6.82 33.63
C ALA A 573 -13.06 -5.80 34.79
N LEU A 574 -12.28 -6.08 35.83
CA LEU A 574 -12.03 -5.15 36.94
C LEU A 574 -10.93 -4.12 36.66
N SER A 575 -10.01 -4.42 35.74
CA SER A 575 -8.82 -3.61 35.45
C SER A 575 -8.98 -2.67 34.25
N LEU A 576 -9.82 -3.02 33.28
CA LEU A 576 -9.95 -2.27 32.03
C LEU A 576 -11.00 -1.16 32.17
N ARG A 577 -10.56 0.10 32.33
CA ARG A 577 -11.46 1.24 32.11
C ARG A 577 -11.43 1.76 30.66
N ASP A 578 -10.30 1.59 29.97
CA ASP A 578 -10.08 2.22 28.64
C ASP A 578 -9.65 1.25 27.51
N HIS A 579 -9.32 -0.01 27.81
CA HIS A 579 -8.82 -0.99 26.84
C HIS A 579 -9.86 -2.08 26.54
N TYR A 580 -9.86 -2.61 25.32
CA TYR A 580 -10.78 -3.67 24.91
C TYR A 580 -10.27 -4.47 23.71
N ILE A 581 -10.84 -5.65 23.53
CA ILE A 581 -10.81 -6.41 22.28
C ILE A 581 -12.24 -6.72 21.89
N SER A 582 -12.63 -6.30 20.69
CA SER A 582 -13.97 -6.51 20.16
C SER A 582 -14.21 -8.02 20.00
N LYS A 583 -15.33 -8.50 20.59
CA LYS A 583 -15.76 -9.91 20.45
C LYS A 583 -15.83 -10.36 19.00
N THR A 584 -16.34 -9.49 18.12
CA THR A 584 -16.50 -9.79 16.69
C THR A 584 -15.14 -9.94 16.00
N ARG A 585 -14.18 -9.06 16.32
CA ARG A 585 -12.80 -9.18 15.82
C ARG A 585 -12.14 -10.45 16.29
N GLU A 586 -12.22 -10.76 17.59
CA GLU A 586 -11.61 -11.96 18.18
C GLU A 586 -12.21 -13.25 17.58
N MET A 587 -13.53 -13.30 17.39
CA MET A 587 -14.21 -14.43 16.74
C MET A 587 -13.70 -14.63 15.30
N LEU A 588 -13.61 -13.56 14.52
CA LEU A 588 -13.20 -13.64 13.12
C LEU A 588 -11.73 -14.06 12.99
N GLU A 589 -10.87 -13.50 13.83
CA GLU A 589 -9.45 -13.85 13.88
C GLU A 589 -9.22 -15.33 14.19
N TYR A 590 -9.83 -15.84 15.27
CA TYR A 590 -9.69 -17.25 15.63
C TYR A 590 -10.29 -18.18 14.57
N THR A 591 -11.36 -17.75 13.90
CA THR A 591 -11.93 -18.48 12.77
C THR A 591 -10.93 -18.55 11.62
N HIS A 592 -10.32 -17.42 11.25
CA HIS A 592 -9.31 -17.36 10.20
C HIS A 592 -8.11 -18.26 10.51
N PHE A 593 -7.55 -18.19 11.72
CA PHE A 593 -6.43 -19.04 12.12
C PHE A 593 -6.80 -20.53 12.04
N LEU A 594 -7.99 -20.90 12.53
CA LEU A 594 -8.45 -22.29 12.48
C LEU A 594 -8.51 -22.80 11.03
N TYR A 595 -9.12 -22.06 10.11
CA TYR A 595 -9.22 -22.49 8.72
C TYR A 595 -7.88 -22.55 8.00
N ALA A 596 -6.96 -21.61 8.26
CA ALA A 596 -5.60 -21.66 7.73
C ALA A 596 -4.86 -22.91 8.20
N ILE A 597 -4.90 -23.21 9.51
CA ILE A 597 -4.30 -24.42 10.08
C ILE A 597 -4.93 -25.68 9.45
N LEU A 598 -6.25 -25.74 9.31
CA LEU A 598 -6.92 -26.89 8.70
C LEU A 598 -6.56 -27.08 7.22
N ASP A 599 -6.32 -26.02 6.46
CA ASP A 599 -5.92 -26.13 5.06
C ASP A 599 -4.50 -26.69 4.94
N ASP A 600 -3.54 -26.09 5.64
CA ASP A 600 -2.13 -26.42 5.53
C ASP A 600 -1.78 -27.80 6.12
N THR A 601 -2.51 -28.19 7.18
CA THR A 601 -2.42 -29.54 7.79
C THR A 601 -3.11 -30.64 6.96
N ASP A 602 -3.73 -30.30 5.82
CA ASP A 602 -4.58 -31.21 5.02
C ASP A 602 -5.65 -31.85 5.92
N LEU A 603 -6.38 -30.99 6.65
CA LEU A 603 -7.39 -31.30 7.66
C LEU A 603 -6.87 -32.21 8.77
N LEU A 604 -5.82 -31.75 9.47
CA LEU A 604 -5.16 -32.44 10.58
C LEU A 604 -4.51 -33.79 10.22
N THR A 605 -4.30 -34.08 8.93
CA THR A 605 -3.61 -35.31 8.49
C THR A 605 -2.10 -35.21 8.71
N LYS A 606 -1.54 -34.01 8.62
CA LYS A 606 -0.15 -33.71 9.00
C LYS A 606 -0.19 -32.68 10.10
N VAL A 607 0.16 -33.08 11.31
CA VAL A 607 0.08 -32.21 12.49
C VAL A 607 1.23 -32.49 13.42
N SER A 608 1.77 -31.42 13.99
CA SER A 608 2.60 -31.47 15.17
C SER A 608 1.73 -31.52 16.44
N ASP A 609 2.36 -31.81 17.57
CA ASP A 609 1.73 -31.69 18.88
C ASP A 609 1.21 -30.27 19.15
N ARG A 610 1.96 -29.26 18.67
CA ARG A 610 1.59 -27.85 18.81
C ARG A 610 0.30 -27.53 18.04
N ASP A 611 0.20 -27.96 16.78
CA ASP A 611 -0.99 -27.71 15.96
C ASP A 611 -2.25 -28.26 16.64
N ILE A 612 -2.17 -29.47 17.19
CA ILE A 612 -3.27 -30.13 17.93
C ILE A 612 -3.73 -29.29 19.13
N HIS A 613 -2.80 -28.83 19.95
CA HIS A 613 -3.12 -28.04 21.13
C HIS A 613 -3.69 -26.66 20.76
N VAL A 614 -3.17 -26.03 19.70
CA VAL A 614 -3.68 -24.74 19.21
C VAL A 614 -5.10 -24.89 18.68
N VAL A 615 -5.38 -25.91 17.86
CA VAL A 615 -6.72 -26.15 17.33
C VAL A 615 -7.72 -26.42 18.46
N ALA A 616 -7.33 -27.20 19.47
CA ALA A 616 -8.18 -27.42 20.66
C ALA A 616 -8.48 -26.10 21.41
N GLN A 617 -7.47 -25.24 21.59
CA GLN A 617 -7.68 -23.93 22.20
C GLN A 617 -8.56 -23.02 21.35
N LEU A 618 -8.37 -22.98 20.03
CA LEU A 618 -9.23 -22.22 19.11
C LEU A 618 -10.69 -22.66 19.24
N LEU A 619 -10.97 -23.97 19.21
CA LEU A 619 -12.32 -24.49 19.36
C LEU A 619 -12.97 -24.11 20.69
N ASN A 620 -12.24 -24.30 21.79
CA ASN A 620 -12.74 -23.92 23.12
C ASN A 620 -13.01 -22.41 23.20
N ARG A 621 -12.10 -21.57 22.71
CA ARG A 621 -12.24 -20.10 22.72
C ARG A 621 -13.36 -19.61 21.82
N LEU A 622 -13.45 -20.13 20.59
CA LEU A 622 -14.54 -19.84 19.66
C LEU A 622 -15.88 -20.20 20.29
N LYS A 623 -15.97 -21.37 20.94
CA LYS A 623 -17.21 -21.79 21.59
C LYS A 623 -17.55 -20.85 22.74
N SER A 624 -16.58 -20.53 23.58
CA SER A 624 -16.77 -19.61 24.70
C SER A 624 -17.26 -18.23 24.23
N LEU A 625 -16.64 -17.69 23.18
CA LEU A 625 -17.07 -16.43 22.55
C LEU A 625 -18.50 -16.55 22.00
N SER A 626 -18.84 -17.63 21.30
CA SER A 626 -20.14 -17.77 20.66
C SER A 626 -21.29 -17.76 21.67
N LEU A 627 -21.06 -18.36 22.85
CA LEU A 627 -22.03 -18.44 23.94
C LEU A 627 -21.98 -17.24 24.89
N SER A 628 -20.88 -16.48 24.90
CA SER A 628 -20.55 -15.53 25.98
C SER A 628 -20.54 -16.25 27.33
N GLU A 629 -19.89 -17.42 27.37
CA GLU A 629 -19.77 -18.32 28.51
C GLU A 629 -18.40 -18.99 28.46
N GLU A 630 -17.75 -19.29 29.57
CA GLU A 630 -16.46 -20.00 29.53
C GLU A 630 -16.68 -21.52 29.54
N VAL A 631 -16.41 -22.17 28.40
CA VAL A 631 -16.61 -23.61 28.22
C VAL A 631 -15.35 -24.31 27.74
N GLU A 632 -15.34 -25.64 27.86
CA GLU A 632 -14.29 -26.50 27.32
C GLU A 632 -14.96 -27.69 26.62
N VAL A 633 -14.98 -27.67 25.29
CA VAL A 633 -15.61 -28.69 24.44
C VAL A 633 -14.65 -29.80 24.02
N ILE A 634 -13.35 -29.60 24.21
CA ILE A 634 -12.32 -30.58 23.88
C ILE A 634 -11.09 -30.45 24.78
N HIS A 635 -10.57 -31.60 25.22
CA HIS A 635 -9.30 -31.75 25.94
C HIS A 635 -8.66 -33.12 25.62
N PHE A 636 -7.40 -33.29 26.03
CA PHE A 636 -6.60 -34.48 25.76
C PHE A 636 -5.99 -35.14 27.00
N ASP A 637 -6.37 -34.70 28.21
CA ASP A 637 -5.82 -35.21 29.49
C ASP A 637 -5.87 -36.75 29.64
N ASP A 638 -6.81 -37.40 28.97
CA ASP A 638 -7.04 -38.85 28.99
C ASP A 638 -6.32 -39.61 27.87
N ILE A 639 -5.61 -38.92 26.97
CA ILE A 639 -4.82 -39.53 25.90
C ILE A 639 -3.34 -39.60 26.34
N PRO A 640 -2.73 -40.80 26.46
CA PRO A 640 -1.33 -40.92 26.83
C PRO A 640 -0.37 -40.32 25.78
N HIS A 641 0.62 -39.56 26.23
CA HIS A 641 1.69 -39.07 25.35
C HIS A 641 2.57 -40.24 24.87
N GLY A 642 2.50 -40.53 23.57
CA GLY A 642 3.26 -41.58 22.89
C GLY A 642 3.23 -41.40 21.37
N PRO A 643 3.80 -42.33 20.58
CA PRO A 643 3.90 -42.19 19.12
C PRO A 643 2.57 -42.01 18.39
N ALA A 644 1.46 -42.45 18.99
CA ALA A 644 0.12 -42.34 18.43
C ALA A 644 -0.68 -41.12 18.97
N PHE A 645 -0.10 -40.30 19.86
CA PHE A 645 -0.80 -39.22 20.54
C PHE A 645 -1.43 -38.24 19.55
N THR A 646 -0.62 -37.68 18.64
CA THR A 646 -1.08 -36.70 17.64
C THR A 646 -2.20 -37.27 16.76
N GLN A 647 -2.08 -38.54 16.34
CA GLN A 647 -3.10 -39.22 15.54
C GLN A 647 -4.42 -39.39 16.31
N GLN A 648 -4.35 -39.80 17.59
CA GLN A 648 -5.55 -39.97 18.42
C GLN A 648 -6.22 -38.63 18.74
N CYS A 649 -5.44 -37.59 19.03
CA CYS A 649 -5.94 -36.24 19.26
C CYS A 649 -6.56 -35.64 17.98
N ALA A 650 -5.93 -35.83 16.82
CA ALA A 650 -6.47 -35.41 15.53
C ALA A 650 -7.81 -36.09 15.25
N ALA A 651 -7.90 -37.41 15.47
CA ALA A 651 -9.15 -38.15 15.32
C ALA A 651 -10.24 -37.59 16.25
N ARG A 652 -9.92 -37.33 17.51
CA ARG A 652 -10.86 -36.71 18.47
C ARG A 652 -11.31 -35.33 18.04
N LEU A 653 -10.41 -34.50 17.50
CA LEU A 653 -10.75 -33.19 16.95
C LEU A 653 -11.72 -33.32 15.77
N LEU A 654 -11.40 -34.17 14.78
CA LEU A 654 -12.23 -34.36 13.59
C LEU A 654 -13.62 -34.94 13.89
N GLN A 655 -13.73 -35.73 14.96
CA GLN A 655 -14.97 -36.30 15.48
C GLN A 655 -15.70 -35.37 16.46
N ASN A 656 -15.13 -34.20 16.78
CA ASN A 656 -15.80 -33.22 17.63
C ASN A 656 -16.91 -32.51 16.85
N GLU A 657 -18.10 -32.40 17.46
CA GLU A 657 -19.29 -31.82 16.83
C GLU A 657 -19.10 -30.35 16.42
N GLU A 658 -18.36 -29.57 17.21
CA GLU A 658 -18.11 -28.16 16.94
C GLU A 658 -17.18 -27.99 15.74
N LEU A 659 -16.08 -28.74 15.69
CA LEU A 659 -15.15 -28.70 14.56
C LEU A 659 -15.82 -29.21 13.27
N TYR A 660 -16.59 -30.30 13.36
CA TYR A 660 -17.37 -30.83 12.23
C TYR A 660 -18.33 -29.79 11.65
N SER A 661 -19.04 -29.05 12.50
CA SER A 661 -19.96 -28.01 12.05
C SER A 661 -19.27 -26.88 11.24
N LEU A 662 -17.96 -26.69 11.44
CA LEU A 662 -17.14 -25.73 10.71
C LEU A 662 -16.62 -26.32 9.39
N TYR A 663 -15.79 -27.39 9.44
CA TYR A 663 -15.16 -27.90 8.22
C TYR A 663 -16.16 -28.52 7.24
N SER A 664 -17.31 -29.01 7.71
CA SER A 664 -18.36 -29.52 6.81
C SER A 664 -18.87 -28.45 5.83
N LYS A 665 -18.92 -27.17 6.24
CA LYS A 665 -19.34 -26.07 5.37
C LYS A 665 -18.33 -25.81 4.26
N VAL A 666 -17.04 -25.83 4.59
CA VAL A 666 -15.96 -25.73 3.60
C VAL A 666 -15.99 -26.91 2.65
N TYR A 667 -16.19 -28.12 3.15
CA TYR A 667 -16.27 -29.32 2.31
C TYR A 667 -17.43 -29.26 1.33
N VAL A 668 -18.61 -28.82 1.76
CA VAL A 668 -19.76 -28.61 0.86
C VAL A 668 -19.44 -27.56 -0.20
N ALA A 669 -18.76 -26.47 0.17
CA ALA A 669 -18.38 -25.42 -0.77
C ALA A 669 -17.32 -25.91 -1.78
N ARG A 670 -16.29 -26.65 -1.31
CA ARG A 670 -15.27 -27.31 -2.16
C ARG A 670 -15.92 -28.32 -3.12
N GLU A 671 -16.84 -29.16 -2.62
CA GLU A 671 -17.55 -30.16 -3.43
C GLU A 671 -18.31 -29.51 -4.59
N LYS A 672 -19.05 -28.44 -4.30
CA LYS A 672 -19.77 -27.66 -5.33
C LYS A 672 -18.83 -26.99 -6.31
N HIS A 673 -17.71 -26.46 -5.83
CA HIS A 673 -16.71 -25.79 -6.66
C HIS A 673 -16.05 -26.77 -7.63
N VAL A 674 -15.65 -27.96 -7.18
CA VAL A 674 -15.08 -29.02 -8.04
C VAL A 674 -16.04 -29.41 -9.17
N ASP A 675 -17.34 -29.56 -8.91
CA ASP A 675 -18.32 -29.83 -9.96
C ASP A 675 -18.39 -28.69 -11.00
N ALA A 676 -18.35 -27.44 -10.53
CA ALA A 676 -18.40 -26.27 -11.39
C ALA A 676 -17.15 -26.20 -12.30
N GLU A 677 -15.96 -26.43 -11.73
CA GLU A 677 -14.70 -26.45 -12.47
C GLU A 677 -14.66 -27.58 -13.50
N ILE A 678 -15.11 -28.79 -13.14
CA ILE A 678 -15.17 -29.93 -14.08
C ILE A 678 -16.06 -29.56 -15.27
N ALA A 679 -17.22 -28.95 -15.00
CA ALA A 679 -18.16 -28.55 -16.04
C ALA A 679 -17.65 -27.39 -16.90
N ALA A 680 -16.94 -26.42 -16.32
CA ALA A 680 -16.36 -25.28 -17.02
C ALA A 680 -15.23 -25.73 -17.96
N LEU A 681 -14.30 -26.54 -17.45
CA LEU A 681 -13.19 -27.07 -18.22
C LEU A 681 -13.67 -27.96 -19.38
N ALA A 682 -14.69 -28.79 -19.14
CA ALA A 682 -15.31 -29.61 -20.19
C ALA A 682 -15.97 -28.79 -21.32
N LYS A 683 -16.30 -27.51 -21.07
CA LYS A 683 -16.80 -26.55 -22.08
C LYS A 683 -15.68 -25.74 -22.75
N GLY A 684 -14.41 -26.02 -22.44
CA GLY A 684 -13.27 -25.26 -22.94
C GLY A 684 -13.10 -23.89 -22.29
N GLN A 685 -13.72 -23.65 -21.13
CA GLN A 685 -13.52 -22.43 -20.36
C GLN A 685 -12.24 -22.55 -19.52
N SER A 686 -11.67 -21.40 -19.13
CA SER A 686 -10.57 -21.36 -18.16
C SER A 686 -11.00 -22.02 -16.84
N SER A 687 -10.13 -22.85 -16.28
CA SER A 687 -10.37 -23.58 -15.04
C SER A 687 -9.05 -23.83 -14.31
N ILE A 688 -9.13 -23.85 -13.00
CA ILE A 688 -7.99 -24.05 -12.10
C ILE A 688 -7.64 -25.54 -11.88
N LEU A 689 -8.41 -26.46 -12.45
CA LEU A 689 -8.34 -27.90 -12.19
C LEU A 689 -6.98 -28.55 -12.41
N PHE A 690 -6.15 -27.99 -13.29
CA PHE A 690 -4.80 -28.49 -13.58
C PHE A 690 -3.69 -27.52 -13.12
N GLU A 691 -4.03 -26.43 -12.43
CA GLU A 691 -3.04 -25.44 -11.96
C GLU A 691 -2.08 -26.03 -10.94
N ASP A 692 -2.55 -26.97 -10.12
CA ASP A 692 -1.72 -27.69 -9.16
C ASP A 692 -0.85 -28.77 -9.85
N THR A 693 0.04 -28.32 -10.73
CA THR A 693 1.01 -29.13 -11.47
C THR A 693 2.43 -28.61 -11.23
N LYS A 694 3.35 -29.50 -10.80
CA LYS A 694 4.76 -29.14 -10.53
C LYS A 694 5.70 -29.93 -11.44
N ILE A 695 6.78 -29.28 -11.86
CA ILE A 695 7.92 -29.95 -12.49
C ILE A 695 8.80 -30.49 -11.35
N GLN A 696 9.13 -31.77 -11.40
CA GLN A 696 9.92 -32.47 -10.40
C GLN A 696 11.11 -33.15 -11.08
N ASN A 697 12.26 -33.13 -10.39
CA ASN A 697 13.53 -33.68 -10.87
C ASN A 697 13.96 -33.18 -12.27
N SER A 698 13.45 -32.01 -12.68
CA SER A 698 13.67 -31.38 -13.99
C SER A 698 13.28 -32.24 -15.21
N CYS A 699 12.52 -33.33 -15.02
CA CYS A 699 12.19 -34.25 -16.12
C CYS A 699 10.76 -34.79 -16.07
N ALA A 700 10.06 -34.63 -14.94
CA ALA A 700 8.71 -35.11 -14.76
C ALA A 700 7.75 -33.96 -14.41
N ARG A 701 6.61 -33.89 -15.08
CA ARG A 701 5.51 -32.97 -14.76
C ARG A 701 4.40 -33.73 -14.05
N VAL A 702 4.12 -33.39 -12.81
CA VAL A 702 3.16 -34.10 -11.96
C VAL A 702 2.05 -33.16 -11.51
N GLY A 703 0.82 -33.44 -11.96
CA GLY A 703 -0.40 -32.77 -11.53
C GLY A 703 -1.23 -33.63 -10.58
N GLN A 704 -2.06 -32.98 -9.77
CA GLN A 704 -3.00 -33.64 -8.86
C GLN A 704 -4.38 -33.00 -8.93
N MET A 705 -5.44 -33.82 -8.84
CA MET A 705 -6.84 -33.41 -8.75
C MET A 705 -7.49 -34.21 -7.62
N LYS A 706 -7.98 -33.50 -6.60
CA LYS A 706 -8.75 -34.09 -5.49
C LYS A 706 -10.24 -33.92 -5.78
N ILE A 707 -11.02 -35.00 -5.68
CA ILE A 707 -12.47 -34.98 -5.86
C ILE A 707 -13.18 -35.58 -4.65
N PHE A 708 -14.43 -35.19 -4.41
CA PHE A 708 -15.29 -35.91 -3.47
C PHE A 708 -15.99 -37.06 -4.21
N ALA A 709 -16.40 -38.10 -3.46
CA ALA A 709 -17.10 -39.25 -4.03
C ALA A 709 -18.36 -38.84 -4.84
N LYS A 710 -19.05 -37.78 -4.42
CA LYS A 710 -20.23 -37.24 -5.11
C LYS A 710 -19.89 -36.57 -6.46
N ASN A 711 -18.70 -35.98 -6.59
CA ASN A 711 -18.26 -35.40 -7.86
C ASN A 711 -17.95 -36.46 -8.92
N TYR A 712 -17.79 -37.74 -8.54
CA TYR A 712 -17.46 -38.80 -9.49
C TYR A 712 -18.49 -38.93 -10.62
N GLY A 713 -19.77 -38.68 -10.34
CA GLY A 713 -20.82 -38.65 -11.37
C GLY A 713 -20.51 -37.62 -12.46
N THR A 714 -20.19 -36.38 -12.05
CA THR A 714 -19.81 -35.29 -12.96
C THR A 714 -18.49 -35.59 -13.68
N LEU A 715 -17.48 -36.05 -12.92
CA LEU A 715 -16.17 -36.42 -13.46
C LEU A 715 -16.30 -37.49 -14.55
N SER A 716 -16.97 -38.60 -14.27
CA SER A 716 -17.12 -39.73 -15.21
C SER A 716 -17.81 -39.33 -16.51
N LYS A 717 -18.79 -38.41 -16.45
CA LYS A 717 -19.47 -37.84 -17.62
C LYS A 717 -18.50 -37.07 -18.52
N HIS A 718 -17.53 -36.37 -17.95
CA HIS A 718 -16.62 -35.48 -18.68
C HIS A 718 -15.17 -35.99 -18.81
N ILE A 719 -14.84 -37.15 -18.25
CA ILE A 719 -13.47 -37.67 -18.10
C ILE A 719 -12.67 -37.71 -19.41
N GLN A 720 -13.33 -38.03 -20.53
CA GLN A 720 -12.68 -38.11 -21.83
C GLN A 720 -12.28 -36.74 -22.36
N SER A 721 -13.13 -35.72 -22.16
CA SER A 721 -12.81 -34.34 -22.52
C SER A 721 -11.65 -33.81 -21.65
N LEU A 722 -11.71 -34.05 -20.34
CA LEU A 722 -10.66 -33.63 -19.40
C LEU A 722 -9.29 -34.23 -19.73
N ARG A 723 -9.22 -35.54 -20.00
CA ARG A 723 -7.96 -36.20 -20.39
C ARG A 723 -7.42 -35.66 -21.71
N SER A 724 -8.29 -35.31 -22.66
CA SER A 724 -7.87 -34.69 -23.92
C SER A 724 -7.22 -33.34 -23.68
N ILE A 725 -7.86 -32.47 -22.89
CA ILE A 725 -7.33 -31.15 -22.53
C ILE A 725 -6.00 -31.29 -21.77
N TRP A 726 -5.93 -32.19 -20.79
CA TRP A 726 -4.70 -32.48 -20.06
C TRP A 726 -3.57 -32.93 -20.98
N LEU A 727 -3.86 -33.85 -21.92
CA LEU A 727 -2.89 -34.34 -22.90
C LEU A 727 -2.38 -33.20 -23.79
N THR A 728 -3.27 -32.34 -24.30
CA THR A 728 -2.87 -31.16 -25.09
C THR A 728 -1.93 -30.26 -24.30
N ASN A 729 -2.22 -30.01 -23.01
CA ASN A 729 -1.35 -29.22 -22.14
C ASN A 729 0.01 -29.90 -21.92
N ALA A 730 0.03 -31.21 -21.70
CA ALA A 730 1.27 -31.99 -21.53
C ALA A 730 2.15 -31.94 -22.80
N GLN A 731 1.54 -32.10 -23.98
CA GLN A 731 2.21 -32.01 -25.27
C GLN A 731 2.76 -30.61 -25.55
N ALA A 732 2.01 -29.55 -25.20
CA ALA A 732 2.46 -28.17 -25.33
C ALA A 732 3.71 -27.91 -24.48
N VAL A 733 3.70 -28.32 -23.21
CA VAL A 733 4.89 -28.18 -22.33
C VAL A 733 6.08 -28.95 -22.86
N TYR A 734 5.92 -30.19 -23.32
CA TYR A 734 7.02 -30.95 -23.94
C TYR A 734 7.52 -30.34 -25.25
N LYS A 735 6.67 -29.58 -25.96
CA LYS A 735 7.10 -28.86 -27.17
C LYS A 735 8.09 -27.75 -26.82
N GLU A 736 7.86 -27.06 -25.72
CA GLU A 736 8.71 -25.98 -25.20
C GLU A 736 9.93 -26.51 -24.42
N HIS A 737 9.75 -27.57 -23.65
CA HIS A 737 10.74 -28.15 -22.74
C HIS A 737 10.90 -29.67 -22.99
N LYS A 738 11.84 -30.03 -23.86
CA LYS A 738 12.05 -31.41 -24.33
C LYS A 738 12.61 -32.36 -23.26
N ASP A 739 13.19 -31.81 -22.20
CA ASP A 739 13.67 -32.49 -21.00
C ASP A 739 12.52 -33.02 -20.13
N ILE A 740 11.34 -32.39 -20.20
CA ILE A 740 10.15 -32.80 -19.45
C ILE A 740 9.38 -33.87 -20.23
N ALA A 741 9.90 -35.10 -20.21
CA ALA A 741 9.40 -36.22 -21.02
C ALA A 741 8.47 -37.19 -20.26
N LEU A 742 8.21 -36.99 -18.96
CA LEU A 742 7.24 -37.80 -18.20
C LEU A 742 6.12 -36.90 -17.65
N HIS A 743 4.87 -37.14 -18.03
CA HIS A 743 3.72 -36.37 -17.54
C HIS A 743 2.75 -37.29 -16.81
N ILE A 744 2.42 -36.93 -15.57
CA ILE A 744 1.54 -37.70 -14.69
C ILE A 744 0.44 -36.78 -14.14
N GLN A 745 -0.82 -37.21 -14.21
CA GLN A 745 -1.93 -36.58 -13.51
C GLN A 745 -2.59 -37.60 -12.58
N MET A 746 -2.65 -37.29 -11.29
CA MET A 746 -3.39 -38.09 -10.33
C MET A 746 -4.78 -37.51 -10.12
N VAL A 747 -5.78 -38.38 -10.07
CA VAL A 747 -7.16 -38.08 -9.72
C VAL A 747 -7.52 -38.95 -8.53
N SER A 748 -7.70 -38.35 -7.36
CA SER A 748 -8.00 -39.11 -6.14
C SER A 748 -9.23 -38.62 -5.41
N THR A 749 -9.93 -39.57 -4.82
CA THR A 749 -11.09 -39.32 -3.97
C THR A 749 -10.63 -38.99 -2.56
N ILE A 750 -11.08 -37.84 -2.04
CA ILE A 750 -10.91 -37.48 -0.64
C ILE A 750 -12.15 -37.86 0.16
N SER A 751 -11.95 -38.15 1.46
CA SER A 751 -13.05 -38.44 2.38
C SER A 751 -14.02 -37.26 2.44
N SER A 752 -15.30 -37.56 2.57
CA SER A 752 -16.33 -36.55 2.86
C SER A 752 -16.25 -36.10 4.32
N ALA A 753 -16.81 -34.91 4.61
CA ALA A 753 -16.85 -34.41 5.97
C ALA A 753 -17.58 -35.36 6.95
N GLU A 754 -18.62 -36.04 6.47
CA GLU A 754 -19.39 -37.01 7.28
C GLU A 754 -18.58 -38.27 7.61
N GLU A 755 -17.76 -38.76 6.67
CA GLU A 755 -16.89 -39.93 6.90
C GLU A 755 -15.82 -39.64 7.94
N LEU A 756 -15.22 -38.45 7.88
CA LEU A 756 -14.23 -37.99 8.85
C LEU A 756 -14.84 -37.84 10.24
N TYR A 757 -16.02 -37.23 10.35
CA TYR A 757 -16.74 -37.08 11.61
C TYR A 757 -17.14 -38.43 12.24
N LYS A 758 -17.53 -39.42 11.42
CA LYS A 758 -17.87 -40.76 11.91
C LYS A 758 -16.66 -41.63 12.21
N GLY A 759 -15.45 -41.21 11.81
CA GLY A 759 -14.24 -42.02 11.91
C GLY A 759 -14.29 -43.31 11.08
N SER A 760 -15.07 -43.33 10.00
CA SER A 760 -15.29 -44.53 9.17
C SER A 760 -14.72 -44.36 7.77
N SER A 761 -13.87 -45.28 7.31
CA SER A 761 -13.48 -45.35 5.91
C SER A 761 -14.53 -46.13 5.11
N ARG A 762 -15.18 -45.50 4.13
CA ARG A 762 -16.04 -46.22 3.17
C ARG A 762 -15.19 -46.81 2.05
N ASP A 763 -15.58 -48.00 1.60
CA ASP A 763 -15.19 -48.48 0.29
C ASP A 763 -16.08 -47.80 -0.75
N TYR A 764 -15.48 -47.12 -1.71
CA TYR A 764 -16.21 -46.47 -2.78
C TYR A 764 -16.43 -47.44 -3.95
N ASN A 765 -17.57 -47.31 -4.62
CA ASN A 765 -17.92 -48.15 -5.78
C ASN A 765 -17.12 -47.80 -7.05
N HIS A 766 -16.37 -46.71 -7.03
CA HIS A 766 -15.56 -46.26 -8.16
C HIS A 766 -14.06 -46.45 -7.91
N LEU A 767 -13.28 -46.29 -8.98
CA LEU A 767 -11.82 -46.29 -8.95
C LEU A 767 -11.29 -44.89 -9.23
N ASP A 768 -10.21 -44.56 -8.53
CA ASP A 768 -9.39 -43.38 -8.79
C ASP A 768 -8.45 -43.64 -9.97
N GLU A 769 -7.87 -42.59 -10.56
CA GLU A 769 -7.09 -42.69 -11.79
C GLU A 769 -5.72 -42.00 -11.70
N MET A 770 -4.74 -42.56 -12.40
CA MET A 770 -3.44 -41.94 -12.67
C MET A 770 -3.23 -41.96 -14.18
N TRP A 771 -3.23 -40.79 -14.81
CA TRP A 771 -3.02 -40.62 -16.24
C TRP A 771 -1.53 -40.40 -16.49
N ILE A 772 -0.97 -41.13 -17.45
CA ILE A 772 0.44 -41.08 -17.78
C ILE A 772 0.59 -40.86 -19.28
N TRP A 773 1.38 -39.87 -19.63
CA TRP A 773 1.78 -39.58 -21.00
C TRP A 773 3.29 -39.39 -21.08
N VAL A 774 3.89 -39.99 -22.10
CA VAL A 774 5.29 -39.82 -22.49
C VAL A 774 5.35 -39.58 -24.00
N PRO A 775 6.29 -38.76 -24.49
CA PRO A 775 6.50 -38.62 -25.92
C PRO A 775 7.06 -39.92 -26.49
N ASP A 776 6.82 -40.16 -27.78
CA ASP A 776 7.38 -41.28 -28.52
C ASP A 776 8.86 -41.04 -28.83
N THR A 777 9.68 -41.13 -27.78
CA THR A 777 11.13 -41.01 -27.83
C THR A 777 11.75 -42.03 -26.88
N GLU A 778 13.00 -42.42 -27.15
CA GLU A 778 13.75 -43.31 -26.24
C GLU A 778 13.83 -42.75 -24.82
N LEU A 779 13.98 -41.42 -24.68
CA LEU A 779 14.02 -40.75 -23.40
C LEU A 779 12.70 -40.86 -22.63
N GLY A 780 11.57 -40.60 -23.29
CA GLY A 780 10.24 -40.71 -22.68
C GLY A 780 9.96 -42.14 -22.20
N LEU A 781 10.28 -43.14 -23.03
CA LEU A 781 10.15 -44.55 -22.67
C LEU A 781 11.09 -44.97 -21.54
N ALA A 782 12.34 -44.48 -21.53
CA ALA A 782 13.29 -44.75 -20.46
C ALA A 782 12.81 -44.19 -19.11
N TYR A 783 12.32 -42.95 -19.09
CA TYR A 783 11.73 -42.34 -17.90
C TYR A 783 10.48 -43.07 -17.41
N LEU A 784 9.61 -43.51 -18.33
CA LEU A 784 8.45 -44.34 -17.97
C LEU A 784 8.87 -45.65 -17.29
N LYS A 785 9.80 -46.39 -17.89
CA LYS A 785 10.29 -47.66 -17.33
C LYS A 785 10.99 -47.45 -15.98
N SER A 786 11.76 -46.38 -15.84
CA SER A 786 12.40 -46.01 -14.57
C SER A 786 11.36 -45.74 -13.48
N PHE A 787 10.36 -44.91 -13.78
CA PHE A 787 9.25 -44.62 -12.85
C PHE A 787 8.49 -45.89 -12.45
N LEU A 788 8.06 -46.71 -13.41
CA LEU A 788 7.30 -47.93 -13.12
C LEU A 788 8.10 -48.92 -12.28
N ASN A 789 9.39 -49.11 -12.58
CA ASN A 789 10.27 -50.01 -11.83
C ASN A 789 10.51 -49.56 -10.39
N ALA A 790 10.59 -48.25 -10.16
CA ALA A 790 10.68 -47.71 -8.81
C ALA A 790 9.31 -47.81 -8.10
N PHE A 791 8.24 -47.39 -8.77
CA PHE A 791 6.90 -47.29 -8.21
C PHE A 791 6.28 -48.64 -7.86
N ARG A 792 6.66 -49.74 -8.53
CA ARG A 792 6.23 -51.10 -8.17
C ARG A 792 6.59 -51.48 -6.73
N SER A 793 7.62 -50.86 -6.15
CA SER A 793 8.03 -51.07 -4.75
C SER A 793 7.28 -50.19 -3.75
N SER A 794 6.42 -49.28 -4.23
CA SER A 794 5.60 -48.42 -3.37
C SER A 794 4.53 -49.23 -2.64
N PRO A 795 4.23 -48.93 -1.36
CA PRO A 795 3.05 -49.47 -0.68
C PRO A 795 1.76 -49.26 -1.48
N SER A 796 1.68 -48.14 -2.22
CA SER A 796 0.55 -47.78 -3.06
C SER A 796 0.30 -48.75 -4.22
N ALA A 797 1.33 -49.47 -4.68
CA ALA A 797 1.21 -50.44 -5.78
C ALA A 797 0.23 -51.57 -5.44
N SER A 798 0.08 -51.92 -4.16
CA SER A 798 -0.87 -52.94 -3.69
C SER A 798 -2.36 -52.57 -3.92
N HIS A 799 -2.65 -51.30 -4.18
CA HIS A 799 -4.01 -50.81 -4.39
C HIS A 799 -4.41 -50.67 -5.86
N MET A 800 -3.48 -50.94 -6.78
CA MET A 800 -3.72 -50.89 -8.23
C MET A 800 -4.65 -52.03 -8.65
N LYS A 801 -5.60 -51.73 -9.52
CA LYS A 801 -6.65 -52.67 -9.94
C LYS A 801 -6.57 -53.01 -11.41
N GLU A 802 -6.32 -52.03 -12.26
CA GLU A 802 -6.21 -52.25 -13.71
C GLU A 802 -5.42 -51.13 -14.40
N VAL A 803 -4.97 -51.39 -15.63
CA VAL A 803 -4.39 -50.39 -16.52
C VAL A 803 -5.14 -50.39 -17.85
N GLU A 804 -5.52 -49.22 -18.33
CA GLU A 804 -6.11 -49.04 -19.65
C GLU A 804 -5.16 -48.24 -20.55
N PHE A 805 -4.83 -48.79 -21.72
CA PHE A 805 -4.00 -48.16 -22.74
C PHE A 805 -4.88 -47.59 -23.85
N PHE A 806 -4.67 -46.31 -24.15
CA PHE A 806 -5.37 -45.58 -25.20
C PHE A 806 -4.42 -45.22 -26.35
N GLY A 807 -4.95 -44.94 -27.55
CA GLY A 807 -4.18 -44.43 -28.69
C GLY A 807 -3.43 -45.47 -29.53
N SER A 808 -2.72 -44.99 -30.55
CA SER A 808 -1.97 -45.79 -31.51
C SER A 808 -0.74 -46.49 -30.90
N ASN A 809 -0.11 -45.89 -29.89
CA ASN A 809 1.09 -46.41 -29.20
C ASN A 809 0.76 -47.40 -28.06
N HIS A 810 -0.48 -47.87 -27.94
CA HIS A 810 -0.92 -48.75 -26.85
C HIS A 810 -0.06 -50.03 -26.71
N LYS A 811 0.50 -50.57 -27.80
CA LYS A 811 1.35 -51.78 -27.76
C LYS A 811 2.68 -51.54 -27.03
N GLU A 812 3.31 -50.40 -27.27
CA GLU A 812 4.59 -50.02 -26.67
C GLU A 812 4.44 -49.67 -25.19
N LEU A 813 3.36 -48.96 -24.84
CA LEU A 813 2.98 -48.70 -23.46
C LEU A 813 2.68 -50.02 -22.73
N ALA A 814 1.89 -50.91 -23.32
CA ALA A 814 1.58 -52.22 -22.73
C ALA A 814 2.83 -53.07 -22.51
N GLN A 815 3.78 -53.06 -23.45
CA GLN A 815 5.05 -53.78 -23.30
C GLN A 815 5.90 -53.18 -22.16
N SER A 816 5.99 -51.84 -22.08
CA SER A 816 6.74 -51.15 -21.02
C SER A 816 6.18 -51.45 -19.62
N PHE A 817 4.84 -51.47 -19.48
CA PHE A 817 4.17 -51.85 -18.23
C PHE A 817 4.38 -53.33 -17.89
N LYS A 818 4.32 -54.22 -18.87
CA LYS A 818 4.56 -55.66 -18.67
C LYS A 818 5.98 -55.96 -18.18
N GLU A 819 6.98 -55.22 -18.68
CA GLU A 819 8.38 -55.39 -18.30
C GLU A 819 8.72 -54.75 -16.95
N SER A 820 8.10 -53.61 -16.62
CA SER A 820 8.58 -52.72 -15.55
C SER A 820 7.60 -52.51 -14.39
N PHE A 821 6.39 -53.07 -14.45
CA PHE A 821 5.36 -52.86 -13.42
C PHE A 821 4.76 -54.18 -12.88
N ILE A 822 3.89 -54.08 -11.88
CA ILE A 822 3.17 -55.23 -11.31
C ILE A 822 2.21 -55.85 -12.32
N GLN A 823 2.01 -57.17 -12.24
CA GLN A 823 1.04 -57.88 -13.08
C GLN A 823 -0.38 -57.57 -12.60
N ILE A 824 -1.09 -56.75 -13.37
CA ILE A 824 -2.49 -56.39 -13.14
C ILE A 824 -3.30 -56.46 -14.44
N PRO A 825 -4.63 -56.62 -14.38
CA PRO A 825 -5.50 -56.61 -15.55
C PRO A 825 -5.23 -55.42 -16.47
N THR A 826 -5.13 -55.68 -17.77
CA THR A 826 -4.91 -54.66 -18.80
C THR A 826 -6.06 -54.61 -19.79
N LYS A 827 -6.39 -53.40 -20.25
CA LYS A 827 -7.41 -53.13 -21.26
C LYS A 827 -6.84 -52.23 -22.34
N THR A 828 -7.24 -52.46 -23.59
CA THR A 828 -6.84 -51.61 -24.72
C THR A 828 -8.09 -50.97 -25.32
N THR A 829 -8.05 -49.66 -25.53
CA THR A 829 -9.16 -48.89 -26.08
C THR A 829 -8.69 -48.05 -27.27
N SER A 830 -9.32 -48.22 -28.43
CA SER A 830 -8.94 -47.59 -29.71
C SER A 830 -9.37 -46.11 -29.84
N LYS A 831 -9.29 -45.32 -28.75
CA LYS A 831 -9.55 -43.88 -28.79
C LYS A 831 -8.28 -43.11 -29.13
N ASP A 832 -8.44 -41.97 -29.79
CA ASP A 832 -7.34 -41.11 -30.26
C ASP A 832 -6.72 -40.28 -29.12
N MET A 833 -6.04 -40.96 -28.19
CA MET A 833 -5.41 -40.35 -27.03
C MET A 833 -4.27 -41.26 -26.51
N PRO A 834 -3.00 -41.06 -26.88
CA PRO A 834 -1.89 -41.98 -26.56
C PRO A 834 -1.44 -41.95 -25.09
N ILE A 835 -2.34 -42.29 -24.15
CA ILE A 835 -2.09 -42.25 -22.71
C ILE A 835 -2.26 -43.65 -22.08
N ALA A 836 -1.57 -43.88 -20.97
CA ALA A 836 -1.85 -44.99 -20.07
C ALA A 836 -2.65 -44.48 -18.86
N VAL A 837 -3.69 -45.20 -18.45
CA VAL A 837 -4.47 -44.87 -17.26
C VAL A 837 -4.41 -46.04 -16.29
N ILE A 838 -3.76 -45.83 -15.16
CA ILE A 838 -3.75 -46.78 -14.05
C ILE A 838 -4.95 -46.47 -13.17
N ARG A 839 -5.81 -47.47 -12.88
CA ARG A 839 -6.91 -47.34 -11.94
C ARG A 839 -6.59 -48.04 -10.62
N TYR A 840 -6.92 -47.39 -9.52
CA TYR A 840 -6.65 -47.88 -8.18
C TYR A 840 -7.83 -47.65 -7.24
N THR A 841 -7.79 -48.35 -6.11
CA THR A 841 -8.82 -48.28 -5.08
C THR A 841 -9.01 -46.83 -4.63
N ALA A 842 -10.24 -46.32 -4.73
CA ALA A 842 -10.52 -44.92 -4.44
C ALA A 842 -10.19 -44.56 -2.97
N GLY A 843 -9.58 -43.39 -2.77
CA GLY A 843 -9.17 -42.88 -1.46
C GLY A 843 -8.01 -43.62 -0.80
N LYS A 844 -7.31 -44.51 -1.51
CA LYS A 844 -6.09 -45.19 -0.98
C LYS A 844 -4.79 -44.49 -1.34
N ILE A 845 -4.79 -43.69 -2.40
CA ILE A 845 -3.67 -42.81 -2.75
C ILE A 845 -4.21 -41.39 -2.63
N ASN A 846 -3.77 -40.61 -1.65
CA ASN A 846 -4.31 -39.28 -1.37
C ASN A 846 -3.82 -38.19 -2.35
N SER A 847 -3.55 -38.55 -3.60
CA SER A 847 -3.06 -37.65 -4.66
C SER A 847 -1.84 -36.82 -4.29
N ARG A 848 -1.02 -37.18 -3.28
CA ARG A 848 0.12 -36.35 -2.88
C ARG A 848 1.26 -36.53 -3.87
N LYS A 849 1.73 -35.44 -4.48
CA LYS A 849 2.96 -35.43 -5.31
C LYS A 849 4.12 -36.14 -4.60
N ALA A 850 4.33 -35.86 -3.31
CA ALA A 850 5.36 -36.49 -2.48
C ALA A 850 5.24 -38.02 -2.33
N MET A 851 4.08 -38.63 -2.60
CA MET A 851 3.95 -40.09 -2.60
C MET A 851 4.52 -40.73 -3.88
N ILE A 852 4.63 -39.97 -4.97
CA ILE A 852 5.22 -40.46 -6.22
C ILE A 852 6.61 -39.88 -6.48
N THR A 853 6.93 -38.70 -5.94
CA THR A 853 8.24 -38.03 -6.11
C THR A 853 9.45 -38.94 -5.85
N PRO A 854 9.49 -39.77 -4.79
CA PRO A 854 10.63 -40.66 -4.52
C PRO A 854 10.86 -41.71 -5.62
N TYR A 855 9.86 -41.96 -6.45
CA TYR A 855 9.89 -42.96 -7.51
C TYR A 855 10.03 -42.32 -8.90
N LEU A 856 10.05 -40.99 -9.01
CA LEU A 856 10.27 -40.31 -10.29
C LEU A 856 11.73 -40.46 -10.74
N PRO A 857 11.99 -40.50 -12.05
CA PRO A 857 13.36 -40.47 -12.56
C PRO A 857 14.07 -39.19 -12.14
N THR A 858 15.39 -39.25 -12.03
CA THR A 858 16.26 -38.08 -11.84
C THR A 858 17.07 -37.88 -13.10
N ASN A 859 17.11 -36.64 -13.62
CA ASN A 859 18.06 -36.28 -14.66
C ASN A 859 19.48 -36.45 -14.10
N LYS A 860 20.20 -37.48 -14.55
CA LYS A 860 21.62 -37.70 -14.22
C LYS A 860 22.48 -37.26 -15.37
#